data_AF-A0A450Y9Y6-F1
#
_entry.id   AF-A0A450Y9Y6-F1
#
_cell.length_a   1.000
_cell.length_b   1.000
_cell.length_c   1.000
_cell.angle_alpha   90.00
_cell.angle_beta   90.00
_cell.angle_gamma   90.00
#
_symmetry.space_group_name_H-M   'P 1'
#
loop_
_entity.id
_entity.type
_entity.pdbx_description
1 polymer ?
#
loop_
_entity_poly.entity_id
_entity_poly.type
_entity_poly.pdbx_seq_one_letter_code
_entity_poly.pdbx_strand_id
1 'polypeptide(L)'
;MPPATDDILRGTPHALAIFEPNAIAELSIFPKRGKPYLECLATGKERPAKPEEIVRQLYLKQLMEDYGYPAERIAIERPVQMGSGIHDKLADIVIWDKDDPNAAYIIIECKKPKRSEGLEQLKSYCNAEGSPIGVWTNGGETIVLHRREPNHYQNLPDIPRANQTLSELLNEQWTLDDLAEHNVLVREQTTLKKIILDMENLVLANAGVDAFEEVFKLIYAKLYDEARAAQGNRSGGGKKRALQFHVGKATPTEFKRRIDALFDSAKKKWPGVFLDGDHIDLAPPHLVTCGSYLENVKLFNSNLQVIDEAFEYLSVEVGKGKKGQYFTPRHVIDMAVRMLNPGIDEYLVDTAAGSCGFTVHGIFHVWGNEFTASGPEKWQADYAGQMVYAIDFDPRSIKIAKALNLIAGDGRTNVYRANTLDPASWSDETKVGLRNRLRRFPDDAGRDRENREKLRLFDFDVLLTNPPFAGDIKDTRIIGQFDLARKSNGKWQNKVGRDVLFIERNLEFLKPGGRMAIVLPQGRMNNTTDAYIRNFIADRARILAVVGLHGNTFKPHTGTKTSLLFLQKWNDDPKAPPRLRCPRVDDYPIFFAVSHRGGKDTSGEYIYLADDAGRRLYDLHGHPMVDHDLFNLRGYLADQREQRLSAAGSEREKEKIERDYRDKPRFVPDRPAIADGFRRWGKKQGFAFCFEEGEEEDDEGG
;
A
#
# COMPACT_ATOMS: atom_id res chain seq x y z
N MET A 1 18.38 -38.56 9.65
CA MET A 1 18.75 -37.14 9.78
C MET A 1 17.95 -36.54 10.92
N PRO A 2 18.51 -35.64 11.74
CA PRO A 2 17.70 -34.85 12.67
C PRO A 2 16.63 -34.10 11.86
N PRO A 3 15.39 -34.02 12.33
CA PRO A 3 14.36 -33.25 11.63
C PRO A 3 14.74 -31.77 11.62
N ALA A 4 14.59 -31.11 10.47
CA ALA A 4 14.81 -29.68 10.37
C ALA A 4 13.72 -28.93 11.15
N THR A 5 14.03 -27.74 11.64
CA THR A 5 13.08 -26.86 12.34
C THR A 5 11.80 -26.65 11.51
N ASP A 6 11.95 -26.51 10.18
CA ASP A 6 10.84 -26.38 9.23
C ASP A 6 9.94 -27.61 9.16
N ASP A 7 10.49 -28.82 9.32
CA ASP A 7 9.70 -30.05 9.33
C ASP A 7 8.84 -30.17 10.59
N ILE A 8 9.32 -29.64 11.71
CA ILE A 8 8.60 -29.64 13.00
C ILE A 8 7.48 -28.58 13.01
N LEU A 9 7.70 -27.47 12.33
CA LEU A 9 6.75 -26.35 12.26
C LEU A 9 5.70 -26.52 11.16
N ARG A 10 5.95 -27.39 10.16
CA ARG A 10 5.06 -27.62 9.02
C ARG A 10 3.64 -28.00 9.46
N GLY A 11 2.65 -27.24 9.00
CA GLY A 11 1.23 -27.46 9.33
C GLY A 11 0.85 -27.01 10.75
N THR A 12 1.79 -26.46 11.52
CA THR A 12 1.49 -25.76 12.77
C THR A 12 1.32 -24.28 12.47
N PRO A 13 0.56 -23.54 13.29
CA PRO A 13 0.36 -22.13 13.04
C PRO A 13 1.56 -21.27 13.52
N HIS A 14 2.65 -21.87 14.03
CA HIS A 14 3.88 -21.19 14.49
C HIS A 14 4.74 -20.71 13.31
N ALA A 15 5.31 -19.51 13.46
CA ALA A 15 6.23 -18.91 12.50
C ALA A 15 7.53 -18.56 13.24
N LEU A 16 8.61 -18.35 12.49
CA LEU A 16 9.90 -17.90 13.03
C LEU A 16 10.32 -16.56 12.40
N ALA A 17 9.35 -15.77 11.92
CA ALA A 17 9.59 -14.57 11.13
C ALA A 17 10.37 -13.47 11.89
N ILE A 18 10.28 -13.45 13.23
CA ILE A 18 10.96 -12.45 14.06
C ILE A 18 12.42 -12.80 14.38
N PHE A 19 12.87 -14.02 14.05
CA PHE A 19 14.19 -14.52 14.39
C PHE A 19 15.14 -14.51 13.20
N GLU A 20 16.41 -14.18 13.46
CA GLU A 20 17.44 -14.17 12.43
C GLU A 20 17.71 -15.59 11.87
N PRO A 21 17.93 -15.75 10.55
CA PRO A 21 18.14 -17.06 9.94
C PRO A 21 19.29 -17.86 10.55
N ASN A 22 20.37 -17.18 10.96
CA ASN A 22 21.52 -17.82 11.60
C ASN A 22 21.15 -18.38 12.97
N ALA A 23 20.35 -17.64 13.75
CA ALA A 23 19.89 -18.10 15.06
C ALA A 23 19.02 -19.37 14.94
N ILE A 24 18.19 -19.45 13.91
CA ILE A 24 17.38 -20.64 13.59
C ILE A 24 18.27 -21.82 13.18
N ALA A 25 19.27 -21.58 12.33
CA ALA A 25 20.16 -22.62 11.82
C ALA A 25 21.08 -23.22 12.90
N GLU A 26 21.45 -22.43 13.90
CA GLU A 26 22.31 -22.84 15.01
C GLU A 26 21.55 -23.65 16.09
N LEU A 27 20.22 -23.78 15.98
CA LEU A 27 19.44 -24.54 16.94
C LEU A 27 19.74 -26.05 16.81
N SER A 28 20.41 -26.60 17.82
CA SER A 28 20.83 -28.00 17.80
C SER A 28 19.68 -28.94 18.20
N ILE A 29 18.99 -29.49 17.20
CA ILE A 29 17.93 -30.49 17.39
C ILE A 29 18.49 -31.89 17.16
N PHE A 30 18.27 -32.79 18.13
CA PHE A 30 18.76 -34.18 18.07
C PHE A 30 17.63 -35.19 18.36
N PRO A 31 17.70 -36.40 17.78
CA PRO A 31 16.71 -37.43 18.04
C PRO A 31 16.94 -38.11 19.40
N LYS A 32 15.91 -38.18 20.25
CA LYS A 32 15.91 -38.96 21.48
C LYS A 32 14.60 -39.73 21.61
N ARG A 33 14.70 -41.07 21.77
CA ARG A 33 13.54 -41.99 21.84
C ARG A 33 12.55 -41.82 20.68
N GLY A 34 13.07 -41.62 19.46
CA GLY A 34 12.26 -41.44 18.25
C GLY A 34 11.52 -40.11 18.14
N LYS A 35 11.81 -39.13 19.01
CA LYS A 35 11.24 -37.78 18.99
C LYS A 35 12.35 -36.73 18.92
N PRO A 36 12.09 -35.54 18.36
CA PRO A 36 13.07 -34.46 18.36
C PRO A 36 13.19 -33.82 19.74
N TYR A 37 14.41 -33.60 20.17
CA TYR A 37 14.79 -32.94 21.42
C TYR A 37 15.79 -31.82 21.14
N LEU A 38 15.85 -30.86 22.04
CA LEU A 38 16.82 -29.77 22.06
C LEU A 38 17.34 -29.58 23.49
N GLU A 39 18.48 -28.90 23.65
CA GLU A 39 18.98 -28.50 24.96
C GLU A 39 18.48 -27.09 25.29
N CYS A 40 17.95 -26.91 26.49
CA CYS A 40 17.44 -25.61 26.93
C CYS A 40 18.59 -24.67 27.30
N LEU A 41 18.70 -23.53 26.62
CA LEU A 41 19.80 -22.56 26.80
C LEU A 41 19.89 -22.03 28.23
N ALA A 42 18.76 -21.83 28.90
CA ALA A 42 18.73 -21.31 30.26
C ALA A 42 19.06 -22.36 31.34
N THR A 43 18.83 -23.66 31.08
CA THR A 43 18.93 -24.70 32.14
C THR A 43 19.88 -25.85 31.84
N GLY A 44 20.39 -25.96 30.61
CA GLY A 44 21.18 -27.10 30.13
C GLY A 44 20.42 -28.43 30.10
N LYS A 45 19.09 -28.41 30.32
CA LYS A 45 18.27 -29.63 30.34
C LYS A 45 17.71 -29.92 28.97
N GLU A 46 17.73 -31.21 28.61
CA GLU A 46 17.12 -31.67 27.36
C GLU A 46 15.58 -31.62 27.42
N ARG A 47 14.95 -31.02 26.41
CA ARG A 47 13.49 -30.85 26.29
C ARG A 47 12.99 -31.33 24.93
N PRO A 48 11.75 -31.86 24.84
CA PRO A 48 11.15 -32.18 23.54
C PRO A 48 11.03 -30.92 22.67
N ALA A 49 11.52 -30.96 21.44
CA ALA A 49 11.50 -29.84 20.50
C ALA A 49 10.09 -29.67 19.90
N LYS A 50 9.13 -29.22 20.72
CA LYS A 50 7.80 -28.81 20.29
C LYS A 50 7.87 -27.42 19.63
N PRO A 51 6.92 -27.05 18.76
CA PRO A 51 6.87 -25.71 18.16
C PRO A 51 7.02 -24.56 19.17
N GLU A 52 6.30 -24.61 20.29
CA GLU A 52 6.37 -23.60 21.35
C GLU A 52 7.74 -23.58 22.04
N GLU A 53 8.35 -24.76 22.22
CA GLU A 53 9.68 -24.88 22.82
C GLU A 53 10.75 -24.30 21.88
N ILE A 54 10.64 -24.50 20.58
CA ILE A 54 11.54 -23.91 19.57
C ILE A 54 11.47 -22.38 19.64
N VAL A 55 10.26 -21.80 19.64
CA VAL A 55 10.06 -20.35 19.78
C VAL A 55 10.66 -19.86 21.10
N ARG A 56 10.41 -20.58 22.21
CA ARG A 56 10.96 -20.23 23.53
C ARG A 56 12.50 -20.25 23.52
N GLN A 57 13.13 -21.27 22.93
CA GLN A 57 14.60 -21.34 22.88
C GLN A 57 15.21 -20.27 21.99
N LEU A 58 14.61 -19.96 20.85
CA LEU A 58 15.04 -18.85 20.00
C LEU A 58 14.91 -17.51 20.72
N TYR A 59 13.81 -17.30 21.44
CA TYR A 59 13.62 -16.10 22.23
C TYR A 59 14.61 -16.01 23.40
N LEU A 60 14.90 -17.12 24.08
CA LEU A 60 15.96 -17.18 25.10
C LEU A 60 17.33 -16.80 24.53
N LYS A 61 17.66 -17.29 23.33
CA LYS A 61 18.89 -16.93 22.63
C LYS A 61 18.94 -15.42 22.37
N GLN A 62 17.87 -14.86 21.84
CA GLN A 62 17.73 -13.42 21.60
C GLN A 62 17.91 -12.61 22.90
N LEU A 63 17.29 -13.04 24.01
CA LEU A 63 17.45 -12.41 25.33
C LEU A 63 18.91 -12.39 25.79
N MET A 64 19.63 -13.50 25.59
CA MET A 64 21.00 -13.66 26.06
C MET A 64 22.03 -12.96 25.17
N GLU A 65 21.92 -13.12 23.85
CA GLU A 65 22.89 -12.61 22.87
C GLU A 65 22.60 -11.16 22.48
N ASP A 66 21.34 -10.84 22.15
CA ASP A 66 20.98 -9.52 21.64
C ASP A 66 20.68 -8.56 22.79
N TYR A 67 19.89 -8.97 23.78
CA TYR A 67 19.54 -8.10 24.92
C TYR A 67 20.54 -8.19 26.09
N GLY A 68 21.46 -9.15 26.07
CA GLY A 68 22.54 -9.29 27.05
C GLY A 68 22.11 -9.80 28.44
N TYR A 69 20.95 -10.42 28.57
CA TYR A 69 20.49 -10.97 29.85
C TYR A 69 21.25 -12.25 30.21
N PRO A 70 21.95 -12.30 31.35
CA PRO A 70 22.64 -13.51 31.78
C PRO A 70 21.64 -14.61 32.17
N ALA A 71 22.02 -15.88 31.98
CA ALA A 71 21.16 -17.02 32.28
C ALA A 71 20.67 -17.04 33.73
N GLU A 72 21.47 -16.56 34.69
CA GLU A 72 21.07 -16.50 36.10
C GLU A 72 19.88 -15.57 36.37
N ARG A 73 19.66 -14.57 35.51
CA ARG A 73 18.52 -13.64 35.59
C ARG A 73 17.27 -14.17 34.90
N ILE A 74 17.33 -15.32 34.24
CA ILE A 74 16.24 -15.88 33.44
C ILE A 74 15.73 -17.15 34.11
N ALA A 75 14.45 -17.16 34.49
CA ALA A 75 13.73 -18.35 34.90
C ALA A 75 12.79 -18.81 33.78
N ILE A 76 12.56 -20.11 33.68
CA ILE A 76 11.62 -20.70 32.71
C ILE A 76 10.55 -21.51 33.46
N GLU A 77 9.33 -21.55 32.90
CA GLU A 77 8.20 -22.30 33.45
C GLU A 77 7.96 -22.04 34.96
N ARG A 78 8.08 -20.77 35.38
CA ARG A 78 7.86 -20.37 36.78
C ARG A 78 6.34 -20.35 37.03
N PRO A 79 5.81 -20.95 38.12
CA PRO A 79 4.45 -20.72 38.60
C PRO A 79 4.05 -19.23 38.63
N VAL A 80 2.77 -18.87 38.68
CA VAL A 80 2.37 -17.47 38.92
C VAL A 80 1.37 -17.46 40.05
N GLN A 81 1.62 -16.67 41.10
CA GLN A 81 0.78 -16.68 42.29
C GLN A 81 -0.47 -15.81 42.06
N MET A 82 -1.62 -16.45 41.84
CA MET A 82 -2.88 -15.77 41.50
C MET A 82 -3.91 -15.94 42.63
N GLY A 83 -4.04 -14.93 43.49
CA GLY A 83 -4.96 -14.97 44.63
C GLY A 83 -4.50 -15.91 45.75
N SER A 84 -5.44 -16.54 46.46
CA SER A 84 -5.16 -17.44 47.62
C SER A 84 -4.81 -18.88 47.25
N GLY A 85 -4.74 -19.22 45.96
CA GLY A 85 -4.34 -20.54 45.47
C GLY A 85 -3.21 -20.46 44.45
N ILE A 86 -2.23 -21.36 44.55
CA ILE A 86 -1.27 -21.62 43.47
C ILE A 86 -2.04 -22.42 42.42
N HIS A 87 -2.67 -21.76 41.44
CA HIS A 87 -3.20 -22.46 40.28
C HIS A 87 -2.05 -22.82 39.32
N ASP A 88 -2.18 -23.95 38.60
CA ASP A 88 -1.21 -24.58 37.67
C ASP A 88 -0.80 -23.75 36.43
N LYS A 89 -0.65 -22.44 36.58
CA LYS A 89 -0.34 -21.50 35.51
C LYS A 89 1.13 -21.10 35.60
N LEU A 90 1.91 -21.55 34.62
CA LEU A 90 3.35 -21.30 34.50
C LEU A 90 3.61 -20.21 33.47
N ALA A 91 4.32 -19.15 33.89
CA ALA A 91 4.92 -18.18 32.99
C ALA A 91 6.05 -18.84 32.19
N ASP A 92 6.09 -18.64 30.87
CA ASP A 92 7.07 -19.34 30.03
C ASP A 92 8.51 -18.89 30.30
N ILE A 93 8.74 -17.58 30.37
CA ILE A 93 10.02 -16.97 30.74
C ILE A 93 9.76 -15.82 31.71
N VAL A 94 10.57 -15.71 32.75
CA VAL A 94 10.60 -14.59 33.68
C VAL A 94 12.02 -14.06 33.78
N ILE A 95 12.19 -12.76 33.61
CA ILE A 95 13.46 -12.06 33.83
C ILE A 95 13.37 -11.37 35.18
N TRP A 96 14.32 -11.65 36.07
CA TRP A 96 14.40 -11.04 37.40
C TRP A 96 14.96 -9.63 37.35
N ASP A 97 14.50 -8.77 38.27
CA ASP A 97 15.09 -7.44 38.45
C ASP A 97 16.57 -7.55 38.84
N LYS A 98 17.37 -6.57 38.39
CA LYS A 98 18.83 -6.58 38.62
C LYS A 98 19.16 -6.29 40.09
N ASP A 99 18.31 -5.50 40.75
CA ASP A 99 18.50 -5.01 42.11
C ASP A 99 17.66 -5.83 43.12
N ASP A 100 16.53 -6.40 42.67
CA ASP A 100 15.70 -7.35 43.44
C ASP A 100 15.49 -8.69 42.70
N PRO A 101 16.29 -9.72 42.99
CA PRO A 101 16.23 -11.01 42.30
C PRO A 101 14.94 -11.81 42.57
N ASN A 102 14.05 -11.35 43.46
CA ASN A 102 12.74 -11.96 43.70
C ASN A 102 11.60 -11.23 43.00
N ALA A 103 11.86 -10.05 42.42
CA ALA A 103 10.87 -9.28 41.68
C ALA A 103 10.94 -9.60 40.19
N ALA A 104 9.81 -10.00 39.61
CA ALA A 104 9.71 -10.26 38.17
C ALA A 104 9.78 -8.92 37.39
N TYR A 105 10.88 -8.70 36.66
CA TYR A 105 11.05 -7.49 35.84
C TYR A 105 10.35 -7.59 34.50
N ILE A 106 10.46 -8.74 33.82
CA ILE A 106 9.78 -9.01 32.55
C ILE A 106 9.14 -10.39 32.62
N ILE A 107 7.87 -10.49 32.24
CA ILE A 107 7.17 -11.77 32.06
C ILE A 107 6.91 -11.98 30.58
N ILE A 108 7.24 -13.15 30.05
CA ILE A 108 7.13 -13.47 28.62
C ILE A 108 6.30 -14.74 28.46
N GLU A 109 5.28 -14.67 27.60
CA GLU A 109 4.49 -15.82 27.15
C GLU A 109 4.84 -16.16 25.69
N CYS A 110 5.34 -17.38 25.50
CA CYS A 110 5.73 -17.96 24.22
C CYS A 110 4.72 -19.06 23.84
N LYS A 111 3.45 -18.70 23.66
CA LYS A 111 2.36 -19.68 23.44
C LYS A 111 1.37 -19.24 22.37
N LYS A 112 0.61 -20.24 21.89
CA LYS A 112 -0.51 -20.08 20.98
C LYS A 112 -1.91 -20.26 21.58
N PRO A 113 -2.40 -19.26 22.31
CA PRO A 113 -3.81 -18.90 22.32
C PRO A 113 -4.09 -17.82 21.25
N LYS A 114 -5.37 -17.51 20.97
CA LYS A 114 -5.68 -16.34 20.14
C LYS A 114 -5.02 -15.11 20.74
N ARG A 115 -4.49 -14.19 19.92
CA ARG A 115 -3.79 -12.97 20.38
C ARG A 115 -4.51 -12.26 21.53
N SER A 116 -5.83 -12.11 21.44
CA SER A 116 -6.66 -11.50 22.50
C SER A 116 -6.58 -12.29 23.81
N GLU A 117 -6.74 -13.60 23.77
CA GLU A 117 -6.70 -14.50 24.93
C GLU A 117 -5.29 -14.54 25.56
N GLY A 118 -4.23 -14.55 24.72
CA GLY A 118 -2.84 -14.52 25.17
C GLY A 118 -2.45 -13.23 25.87
N LEU A 119 -2.89 -12.09 25.34
CA LEU A 119 -2.66 -10.79 25.98
C LEU A 119 -3.42 -10.65 27.30
N GLU A 120 -4.65 -11.15 27.41
CA GLU A 120 -5.38 -11.18 28.69
C GLU A 120 -4.67 -12.02 29.74
N GLN A 121 -4.18 -13.20 29.35
CA GLN A 121 -3.40 -14.07 30.23
C GLN A 121 -2.11 -13.37 30.70
N LEU A 122 -1.35 -12.77 29.79
CA LEU A 122 -0.12 -12.04 30.10
C LEU A 122 -0.39 -10.86 31.06
N LYS A 123 -1.44 -10.07 30.81
CA LYS A 123 -1.86 -8.98 31.71
C LYS A 123 -2.22 -9.52 33.09
N SER A 124 -2.87 -10.68 33.16
CA SER A 124 -3.15 -11.32 34.45
C SER A 124 -1.87 -11.66 35.22
N TYR A 125 -0.84 -12.17 34.54
CA TYR A 125 0.44 -12.51 35.17
C TYR A 125 1.22 -11.28 35.63
N CYS A 126 1.29 -10.25 34.78
CA CYS A 126 1.97 -9.00 35.12
C CYS A 126 1.31 -8.29 36.31
N ASN A 127 -0.03 -8.34 36.40
CA ASN A 127 -0.74 -7.80 37.55
C ASN A 127 -0.47 -8.58 38.84
N ALA A 128 -0.43 -9.92 38.75
CA ALA A 128 -0.26 -10.80 39.91
C ALA A 128 1.15 -10.68 40.52
N GLU A 129 2.19 -10.68 39.68
CA GLU A 129 3.59 -10.63 40.11
C GLU A 129 4.14 -9.19 40.20
N GLY A 130 3.30 -8.19 39.90
CA GLY A 130 3.69 -6.78 39.91
C GLY A 130 4.69 -6.40 38.81
N SER A 131 4.89 -7.24 37.80
CA SER A 131 5.88 -7.03 36.76
C SER A 131 5.58 -5.76 35.94
N PRO A 132 6.57 -4.89 35.70
CA PRO A 132 6.39 -3.69 34.90
C PRO A 132 6.26 -3.97 33.40
N ILE A 133 6.79 -5.11 32.92
CA ILE A 133 6.82 -5.43 31.49
C ILE A 133 6.27 -6.82 31.23
N GLY A 134 5.33 -6.90 30.28
CA GLY A 134 4.82 -8.16 29.76
C GLY A 134 5.18 -8.30 28.28
N VAL A 135 5.58 -9.48 27.83
CA VAL A 135 5.83 -9.78 26.42
C VAL A 135 4.99 -10.97 26.01
N TRP A 136 4.32 -10.86 24.87
CA TRP A 136 3.67 -11.98 24.22
C TRP A 136 4.30 -12.18 22.85
N THR A 137 4.63 -13.43 22.50
CA THR A 137 5.15 -13.77 21.17
C THR A 137 4.67 -15.14 20.72
N ASN A 138 4.48 -15.29 19.41
CA ASN A 138 4.20 -16.56 18.77
C ASN A 138 5.27 -16.96 17.73
N GLY A 139 6.40 -16.25 17.73
CA GLY A 139 7.52 -16.36 16.78
C GLY A 139 7.28 -15.70 15.42
N GLY A 140 6.05 -15.28 15.11
CA GLY A 140 5.72 -14.47 13.93
C GLY A 140 5.55 -12.99 14.24
N GLU A 141 5.02 -12.67 15.42
CA GLU A 141 4.82 -11.30 15.92
C GLU A 141 5.16 -11.24 17.42
N THR A 142 5.48 -10.04 17.91
CA THR A 142 5.79 -9.78 19.32
C THR A 142 5.05 -8.55 19.80
N ILE A 143 4.50 -8.61 21.01
CA ILE A 143 3.82 -7.48 21.65
C ILE A 143 4.45 -7.28 23.01
N VAL A 144 5.00 -6.09 23.22
CA VAL A 144 5.56 -5.68 24.50
C VAL A 144 4.60 -4.70 25.16
N LEU A 145 4.25 -4.96 26.41
CA LEU A 145 3.35 -4.17 27.23
C LEU A 145 4.10 -3.59 28.42
N HIS A 146 3.95 -2.29 28.66
CA HIS A 146 4.33 -1.61 29.89
C HIS A 146 3.11 -1.45 30.79
N ARG A 147 3.19 -2.05 31.99
CA ARG A 147 2.22 -1.88 33.06
C ARG A 147 2.57 -0.64 33.88
N ARG A 148 1.80 0.45 33.69
CA ARG A 148 1.98 1.69 34.49
C ARG A 148 1.31 1.59 35.85
N GLU A 149 0.12 1.00 35.88
CA GLU A 149 -0.71 0.78 37.06
C GLU A 149 -1.40 -0.59 36.92
N PRO A 150 -1.94 -1.17 38.00
CA PRO A 150 -2.74 -2.39 37.91
C PRO A 150 -3.85 -2.25 36.85
N ASN A 151 -3.89 -3.18 35.89
CA ASN A 151 -4.81 -3.18 34.75
C ASN A 151 -4.63 -2.06 33.71
N HIS A 152 -3.64 -1.19 33.84
CA HIS A 152 -3.34 -0.14 32.86
C HIS A 152 -2.06 -0.43 32.11
N TYR A 153 -2.21 -0.77 30.83
CA TYR A 153 -1.12 -1.19 29.95
C TYR A 153 -1.00 -0.30 28.72
N GLN A 154 0.23 -0.10 28.28
CA GLN A 154 0.59 0.62 27.05
C GLN A 154 1.57 -0.24 26.26
N ASN A 155 1.55 -0.22 24.92
CA ASN A 155 2.58 -0.93 24.16
C ASN A 155 3.94 -0.23 24.33
N LEU A 156 5.00 -1.03 24.41
CA LEU A 156 6.38 -0.57 24.27
C LEU A 156 6.90 -0.92 22.88
N PRO A 157 7.87 -0.14 22.38
CA PRO A 157 8.52 -0.45 21.11
C PRO A 157 9.40 -1.69 21.18
N ASP A 158 10.04 -1.92 22.33
CA ASP A 158 10.91 -3.06 22.59
C ASP A 158 11.01 -3.29 24.12
N ILE A 159 11.74 -4.32 24.54
CA ILE A 159 12.16 -4.51 25.93
C ILE A 159 13.51 -3.83 26.22
N PRO A 160 13.79 -3.43 27.48
CA PRO A 160 15.09 -2.90 27.85
C PRO A 160 16.20 -3.95 27.66
N ARG A 161 17.41 -3.51 27.34
CA ARG A 161 18.61 -4.36 27.44
C ARG A 161 18.95 -4.62 28.91
N ALA A 162 19.75 -5.66 29.19
CA ALA A 162 20.13 -6.03 30.55
C ALA A 162 20.84 -4.91 31.33
N ASN A 163 21.57 -4.04 30.63
CA ASN A 163 22.28 -2.87 31.16
C ASN A 163 21.47 -1.57 31.06
N GLN A 164 20.21 -1.63 30.61
CA GLN A 164 19.36 -0.48 30.36
C GLN A 164 18.14 -0.54 31.28
N THR A 165 17.77 0.61 31.83
CA THR A 165 16.53 0.75 32.60
C THR A 165 15.34 0.99 31.67
N LEU A 166 14.14 0.58 32.09
CA LEU A 166 12.89 0.97 31.42
C LEU A 166 12.76 2.49 31.28
N SER A 167 13.30 3.24 32.23
CA SER A 167 13.34 4.69 32.14
C SER A 167 14.27 5.19 31.03
N GLU A 168 15.41 4.56 30.79
CA GLU A 168 16.28 4.94 29.68
C GLU A 168 15.64 4.56 28.34
N LEU A 169 15.04 3.37 28.24
CA LEU A 169 14.31 2.94 27.05
C LEU A 169 13.19 3.91 26.68
N LEU A 170 12.34 4.29 27.63
CA LEU A 170 11.24 5.24 27.39
C LEU A 170 11.71 6.68 27.10
N ASN A 171 12.98 6.99 27.36
CA ASN A 171 13.61 8.28 27.05
C ASN A 171 14.37 8.26 25.72
N GLU A 172 14.47 7.10 25.06
CA GLU A 172 15.13 7.01 23.77
C GLU A 172 14.45 7.93 22.77
N GLN A 173 15.29 8.64 22.02
CA GLN A 173 14.85 9.51 20.96
C GLN A 173 15.25 8.88 19.64
N TRP A 174 14.28 8.26 18.98
CA TRP A 174 14.51 7.64 17.69
C TRP A 174 14.68 8.72 16.63
N THR A 175 15.74 8.58 15.85
CA THR A 175 15.93 9.27 14.58
C THR A 175 15.22 8.48 13.47
N LEU A 176 15.19 9.05 12.27
CA LEU A 176 14.62 8.34 11.11
C LEU A 176 15.40 7.06 10.77
N ASP A 177 16.70 7.01 11.05
CA ASP A 177 17.53 5.82 10.78
C ASP A 177 17.21 4.71 11.78
N ASP A 178 17.01 5.06 13.06
CA ASP A 178 16.60 4.10 14.08
C ASP A 178 15.23 3.51 13.75
N LEU A 179 14.28 4.34 13.32
CA LEU A 179 12.96 3.91 12.86
C LEU A 179 13.05 3.00 11.61
N ALA A 180 14.02 3.22 10.72
CA ALA A 180 14.21 2.39 9.54
C ALA A 180 14.74 0.99 9.90
N GLU A 181 15.65 0.89 10.86
CA GLU A 181 16.16 -0.37 11.39
C GLU A 181 15.10 -1.15 12.18
N HIS A 182 14.28 -0.44 12.96
CA HIS A 182 13.26 -1.03 13.83
C HIS A 182 11.85 -1.04 13.21
N ASN A 183 11.73 -0.85 11.89
CA ASN A 183 10.43 -0.76 11.23
C ASN A 183 9.64 -2.07 11.39
N VAL A 184 8.55 -2.01 12.14
CA VAL A 184 7.72 -3.17 12.50
C VAL A 184 7.17 -3.91 11.28
N LEU A 185 6.87 -3.19 10.19
CA LEU A 185 6.36 -3.77 8.95
C LEU A 185 7.33 -4.78 8.32
N VAL A 186 8.63 -4.55 8.49
CA VAL A 186 9.68 -5.42 7.95
C VAL A 186 10.04 -6.51 8.96
N ARG A 187 10.35 -6.13 10.21
CA ARG A 187 10.80 -7.05 11.26
C ARG A 187 9.77 -8.13 11.59
N GLU A 188 8.49 -7.77 11.65
CA GLU A 188 7.42 -8.70 12.02
C GLU A 188 6.64 -9.23 10.81
N GLN A 189 7.04 -8.86 9.58
CA GLN A 189 6.34 -9.23 8.34
C GLN A 189 4.83 -8.92 8.38
N THR A 190 4.43 -7.88 9.12
CA THR A 190 3.05 -7.41 9.26
C THR A 190 2.70 -6.33 8.22
N THR A 191 1.45 -5.88 8.19
CA THR A 191 0.98 -4.82 7.29
C THR A 191 0.38 -3.65 8.06
N LEU A 192 0.46 -2.44 7.49
CA LEU A 192 -0.18 -1.26 8.09
C LEU A 192 -1.70 -1.48 8.24
N LYS A 193 -2.34 -2.17 7.29
CA LYS A 193 -3.73 -2.62 7.40
C LYS A 193 -4.00 -3.40 8.70
N LYS A 194 -3.15 -4.37 9.05
CA LYS A 194 -3.31 -5.16 10.29
C LYS A 194 -3.14 -4.31 11.54
N ILE A 195 -2.17 -3.39 11.55
CA ILE A 195 -1.95 -2.46 12.66
C ILE A 195 -3.17 -1.56 12.88
N ILE A 196 -3.73 -1.02 11.79
CA ILE A 196 -4.95 -0.18 11.84
C ILE A 196 -6.16 -0.97 12.34
N LEU A 197 -6.32 -2.21 11.86
CA LEU A 197 -7.34 -3.15 12.35
C LEU A 197 -7.24 -3.38 13.86
N ASP A 198 -6.03 -3.54 14.39
CA ASP A 198 -5.81 -3.70 15.82
C ASP A 198 -6.21 -2.42 16.58
N MET A 199 -5.83 -1.24 16.08
CA MET A 199 -6.24 0.04 16.66
C MET A 199 -7.76 0.20 16.68
N GLU A 200 -8.44 -0.20 15.59
CA GLU A 200 -9.89 -0.12 15.47
C GLU A 200 -10.59 -1.00 16.50
N ASN A 201 -10.21 -2.28 16.54
CA ASN A 201 -10.81 -3.27 17.43
C ASN A 201 -10.56 -2.97 18.92
N LEU A 202 -9.40 -2.40 19.26
CA LEU A 202 -9.00 -2.21 20.66
C LEU A 202 -9.40 -0.85 21.24
N VAL A 203 -9.47 0.19 20.41
CA VAL A 203 -9.67 1.57 20.87
C VAL A 203 -10.80 2.27 20.11
N LEU A 204 -10.70 2.36 18.79
CA LEU A 204 -11.56 3.28 18.02
C LEU A 204 -13.03 2.88 18.05
N ALA A 205 -13.33 1.57 18.09
CA ALA A 205 -14.70 1.06 18.21
C ALA A 205 -15.44 1.58 19.45
N ASN A 206 -14.72 1.92 20.52
CA ASN A 206 -15.27 2.41 21.78
C ASN A 206 -15.04 3.93 21.99
N ALA A 207 -14.40 4.61 21.03
CA ALA A 207 -14.01 6.01 21.18
C ALA A 207 -15.10 7.02 20.76
N GLY A 208 -16.16 6.58 20.08
CA GLY A 208 -17.26 7.46 19.65
C GLY A 208 -16.90 8.45 18.53
N VAL A 209 -15.83 8.17 17.78
CA VAL A 209 -15.27 9.00 16.71
C VAL A 209 -15.31 8.25 15.37
N ASP A 210 -15.17 8.97 14.26
CA ASP A 210 -14.96 8.33 12.94
C ASP A 210 -13.53 7.77 12.89
N ALA A 211 -13.42 6.44 12.92
CA ALA A 211 -12.15 5.73 12.95
C ALA A 211 -11.25 6.06 11.74
N PHE A 212 -11.85 6.24 10.55
CA PHE A 212 -11.10 6.61 9.36
C PHE A 212 -10.50 8.00 9.53
N GLU A 213 -11.31 8.99 9.96
CA GLU A 213 -10.83 10.37 10.12
C GLU A 213 -9.71 10.47 11.17
N GLU A 214 -9.85 9.81 12.32
CA GLU A 214 -8.84 9.87 13.36
C GLU A 214 -7.54 9.17 12.97
N VAL A 215 -7.61 7.97 12.39
CA VAL A 215 -6.40 7.28 11.90
C VAL A 215 -5.74 8.10 10.79
N PHE A 216 -6.53 8.72 9.91
CA PHE A 216 -5.98 9.55 8.84
C PHE A 216 -5.23 10.77 9.37
N LYS A 217 -5.78 11.48 10.36
CA LYS A 217 -5.11 12.61 11.03
C LYS A 217 -3.78 12.17 11.67
N LEU A 218 -3.74 10.99 12.30
CA LEU A 218 -2.52 10.45 12.91
C LEU A 218 -1.45 10.10 11.89
N ILE A 219 -1.83 9.39 10.82
CA ILE A 219 -0.92 9.06 9.72
C ILE A 219 -0.36 10.35 9.08
N TYR A 220 -1.21 11.37 8.89
CA TYR A 220 -0.80 12.66 8.34
C TYR A 220 0.21 13.39 9.23
N ALA A 221 -0.05 13.45 10.54
CA ALA A 221 0.86 14.04 11.52
C ALA A 221 2.22 13.31 11.56
N LYS A 222 2.19 11.97 11.49
CA LYS A 222 3.39 11.13 11.50
C LYS A 222 4.22 11.29 10.23
N LEU A 223 3.58 11.28 9.05
CA LEU A 223 4.24 11.52 7.77
C LEU A 223 4.96 12.86 7.75
N TYR A 224 4.34 13.89 8.31
CA TYR A 224 4.95 15.20 8.43
C TYR A 224 6.19 15.19 9.35
N ASP A 225 6.13 14.49 10.48
CA ASP A 225 7.26 14.36 11.39
C ASP A 225 8.45 13.64 10.75
N GLU A 226 8.21 12.52 10.06
CA GLU A 226 9.22 11.78 9.31
C GLU A 226 9.83 12.62 8.18
N ALA A 227 9.00 13.36 7.42
CA ALA A 227 9.47 14.27 6.37
C ALA A 227 10.41 15.35 6.91
N ARG A 228 10.09 15.92 8.08
CA ARG A 228 10.95 16.92 8.75
C ARG A 228 12.25 16.31 9.25
N ALA A 229 12.20 15.09 9.79
CA ALA A 229 13.39 14.38 10.22
C ALA A 229 14.34 14.12 9.04
N ALA A 230 13.80 13.72 7.88
CA ALA A 230 14.56 13.51 6.66
C ALA A 230 15.21 14.80 6.12
N GLN A 231 14.46 15.91 6.08
CA GLN A 231 14.98 17.20 5.59
C GLN A 231 16.07 17.78 6.49
N GLY A 232 15.95 17.59 7.81
CA GLY A 232 16.94 18.06 8.79
C GLY A 232 18.33 17.41 8.62
N ASN A 233 18.41 16.21 8.04
CA ASN A 233 19.67 15.50 7.81
C ASN A 233 20.53 16.09 6.68
N ARG A 234 20.00 16.99 5.84
CA ARG A 234 20.74 17.55 4.68
C ARG A 234 21.58 18.79 4.98
N SER A 235 21.37 19.45 6.12
CA SER A 235 22.07 20.71 6.45
C SER A 235 23.49 20.51 6.98
N GLY A 236 24.23 19.51 6.45
CA GLY A 236 25.68 19.30 6.63
C GLY A 236 26.26 19.75 7.98
N GLY A 237 26.10 18.92 9.03
CA GLY A 237 26.73 19.12 10.34
C GLY A 237 25.79 19.25 11.54
N GLY A 238 24.46 19.28 11.32
CA GLY A 238 23.46 19.31 12.40
C GLY A 238 23.20 17.93 13.04
N LYS A 239 22.98 17.90 14.35
CA LYS A 239 22.51 16.70 15.08
C LYS A 239 21.23 16.17 14.42
N LYS A 240 21.19 14.87 14.07
CA LYS A 240 20.01 14.21 13.49
C LYS A 240 18.78 14.51 14.33
N ARG A 241 17.68 14.85 13.66
CA ARG A 241 16.44 15.23 14.33
C ARG A 241 15.74 13.99 14.89
N ALA A 242 15.41 14.05 16.18
CA ALA A 242 14.55 13.07 16.82
C ALA A 242 13.10 13.19 16.34
N LEU A 243 12.44 12.05 16.18
CA LEU A 243 11.02 11.95 15.90
C LEU A 243 10.21 12.40 17.13
N GLN A 244 9.17 13.18 16.88
CA GLN A 244 8.22 13.66 17.87
C GLN A 244 6.98 12.77 17.94
N PHE A 245 6.67 12.01 16.89
CA PHE A 245 5.65 10.97 16.88
C PHE A 245 6.20 9.71 17.59
N HIS A 246 6.43 9.84 18.88
CA HIS A 246 6.89 8.79 19.78
C HIS A 246 6.17 9.00 21.10
N VAL A 247 5.67 7.95 21.76
CA VAL A 247 4.91 8.11 22.99
C VAL A 247 5.85 8.33 24.18
N GLY A 248 6.82 7.43 24.36
CA GLY A 248 7.82 7.49 25.44
C GLY A 248 7.21 7.68 26.83
N LYS A 249 7.83 8.51 27.67
CA LYS A 249 7.34 8.86 29.03
C LYS A 249 6.25 9.93 29.09
N ALA A 250 5.82 10.47 27.95
CA ALA A 250 4.89 11.58 27.96
C ALA A 250 3.59 11.21 28.70
N THR A 251 3.07 12.14 29.50
CA THR A 251 1.69 12.00 29.99
C THR A 251 0.73 12.01 28.79
N PRO A 252 -0.47 11.41 28.92
CA PRO A 252 -1.45 11.43 27.83
C PRO A 252 -1.71 12.84 27.28
N THR A 253 -1.78 13.85 28.15
CA THR A 253 -1.98 15.25 27.77
C THR A 253 -0.78 15.84 27.03
N GLU A 254 0.45 15.54 27.47
CA GLU A 254 1.65 15.99 26.78
C GLU A 254 1.80 15.37 25.39
N PHE A 255 1.50 14.07 25.29
CA PHE A 255 1.47 13.36 24.01
C PHE A 255 0.45 14.00 23.08
N LYS A 256 -0.79 14.22 23.56
CA LYS A 256 -1.83 14.90 22.77
C LYS A 256 -1.38 16.26 22.25
N ARG A 257 -0.85 17.13 23.11
CA ARG A 257 -0.36 18.45 22.70
C ARG A 257 0.71 18.36 21.61
N ARG A 258 1.62 17.37 21.70
CA ARG A 258 2.68 17.16 20.71
C ARG A 258 2.11 16.71 19.37
N ILE A 259 1.20 15.74 19.36
CA ILE A 259 0.58 15.24 18.14
C ILE A 259 -0.34 16.29 17.49
N ASP A 260 -1.11 17.04 18.27
CA ASP A 260 -1.92 18.16 17.78
C ASP A 260 -1.02 19.21 17.08
N ALA A 261 0.12 19.56 17.69
CA ALA A 261 1.07 20.50 17.09
C ALA A 261 1.71 19.97 15.79
N LEU A 262 2.00 18.67 15.71
CA LEU A 262 2.46 18.03 14.48
C LEU A 262 1.37 18.08 13.40
N PHE A 263 0.14 17.75 13.75
CA PHE A 263 -1.00 17.77 12.83
C PHE A 263 -1.27 19.19 12.30
N ASP A 264 -1.29 20.20 13.16
CA ASP A 264 -1.45 21.60 12.76
C ASP A 264 -0.33 22.07 11.84
N SER A 265 0.90 21.63 12.09
CA SER A 265 2.03 21.94 11.23
C SER A 265 1.95 21.21 9.88
N ALA A 266 1.43 19.98 9.86
CA ALA A 266 1.17 19.20 8.65
C ALA A 266 0.11 19.88 7.77
N LYS A 267 -1.01 20.35 8.36
CA LYS A 267 -2.04 21.12 7.65
C LYS A 267 -1.46 22.36 6.93
N LYS A 268 -0.56 23.08 7.60
CA LYS A 268 0.11 24.26 7.02
C LYS A 268 1.07 23.90 5.89
N LYS A 269 1.79 22.78 6.02
CA LYS A 269 2.76 22.33 5.02
C LYS A 269 2.08 21.77 3.77
N TRP A 270 0.98 21.07 3.96
CA TRP A 270 0.22 20.37 2.92
C TRP A 270 -1.25 20.82 3.01
N PRO A 271 -1.57 22.02 2.49
CA PRO A 271 -2.91 22.57 2.57
C PRO A 271 -3.90 21.82 1.65
N GLY A 272 -5.19 21.92 1.94
CA GLY A 272 -6.26 21.41 1.06
C GLY A 272 -6.69 19.97 1.31
N VAL A 273 -6.05 19.25 2.24
CA VAL A 273 -6.49 17.93 2.73
C VAL A 273 -7.46 18.06 3.91
N PHE A 274 -7.10 18.91 4.88
CA PHE A 274 -7.89 19.19 6.08
C PHE A 274 -8.22 20.67 6.15
N LEU A 275 -9.32 21.02 6.81
CA LEU A 275 -9.69 22.40 7.11
C LEU A 275 -8.91 22.92 8.31
N ASP A 276 -8.75 24.25 8.42
CA ASP A 276 -8.00 24.86 9.52
C ASP A 276 -8.57 24.50 10.91
N GLY A 277 -9.90 24.35 11.01
CA GLY A 277 -10.59 23.97 12.25
C GLY A 277 -10.57 22.47 12.60
N ASP A 278 -10.06 21.61 11.71
CA ASP A 278 -9.97 20.18 12.00
C ASP A 278 -8.94 19.93 13.11
N HIS A 279 -9.28 19.08 14.07
CA HIS A 279 -8.41 18.68 15.19
C HIS A 279 -8.55 17.18 15.47
N ILE A 280 -7.63 16.61 16.23
CA ILE A 280 -7.70 15.21 16.66
C ILE A 280 -8.68 15.12 17.83
N ASP A 281 -9.75 14.36 17.63
CA ASP A 281 -10.88 14.22 18.55
C ASP A 281 -10.66 13.07 19.56
N LEU A 282 -9.63 12.24 19.35
CA LEU A 282 -9.24 11.20 20.31
C LEU A 282 -8.92 11.78 21.69
N ALA A 283 -9.57 11.21 22.71
CA ALA A 283 -9.23 11.46 24.11
C ALA A 283 -7.75 11.10 24.37
N PRO A 284 -7.05 11.81 25.28
CA PRO A 284 -5.61 11.59 25.50
C PRO A 284 -5.21 10.12 25.74
N PRO A 285 -5.93 9.30 26.54
CA PRO A 285 -5.58 7.90 26.73
C PRO A 285 -5.75 7.03 25.46
N HIS A 286 -6.79 7.31 24.67
CA HIS A 286 -7.00 6.62 23.39
C HIS A 286 -5.89 6.98 22.40
N LEU A 287 -5.50 8.25 22.36
CA LEU A 287 -4.42 8.74 21.51
C LEU A 287 -3.07 8.09 21.84
N VAL A 288 -2.72 7.96 23.12
CA VAL A 288 -1.53 7.23 23.59
C VAL A 288 -1.51 5.80 23.05
N THR A 289 -2.65 5.11 23.14
CA THR A 289 -2.78 3.72 22.68
C THR A 289 -2.58 3.64 21.16
N CYS A 290 -3.29 4.47 20.39
CA CYS A 290 -3.12 4.57 18.93
C CYS A 290 -1.68 4.95 18.53
N GLY A 291 -1.07 5.89 19.26
CA GLY A 291 0.31 6.32 19.04
C GLY A 291 1.32 5.19 19.20
N SER A 292 1.13 4.33 20.19
CA SER A 292 2.02 3.18 20.45
C SER A 292 2.00 2.11 19.35
N TYR A 293 0.90 2.02 18.59
CA TYR A 293 0.83 1.15 17.41
C TYR A 293 1.53 1.75 16.18
N LEU A 294 1.55 3.08 16.07
CA LEU A 294 2.06 3.77 14.90
C LEU A 294 3.51 4.25 15.04
N GLU A 295 4.03 4.44 16.25
CA GLU A 295 5.35 5.06 16.46
C GLU A 295 6.50 4.30 15.74
N ASN A 296 6.46 2.97 15.72
CA ASN A 296 7.48 2.11 15.11
C ASN A 296 7.21 1.74 13.65
N VAL A 297 6.13 2.27 13.08
CA VAL A 297 5.84 2.12 11.66
C VAL A 297 6.63 3.17 10.92
N LYS A 298 7.45 2.81 9.95
CA LYS A 298 8.02 3.80 9.04
C LYS A 298 7.07 4.05 7.88
N LEU A 299 6.64 5.29 7.69
CA LEU A 299 5.68 5.65 6.63
C LEU A 299 6.35 6.30 5.41
N PHE A 300 7.41 7.10 5.61
CA PHE A 300 8.20 7.71 4.55
C PHE A 300 9.24 6.71 4.00
N ASN A 301 9.55 6.68 2.70
CA ASN A 301 10.40 5.67 2.01
C ASN A 301 9.87 4.22 2.05
N SER A 302 8.78 3.97 2.76
CA SER A 302 7.88 2.87 2.46
C SER A 302 6.99 3.45 1.37
N ASN A 303 6.92 2.86 0.18
CA ASN A 303 6.19 3.47 -0.93
C ASN A 303 4.79 3.93 -0.46
N LEU A 304 4.29 5.08 -0.93
CA LEU A 304 2.92 5.56 -0.70
C LEU A 304 1.87 4.44 -0.85
N GLN A 305 2.20 3.40 -1.60
CA GLN A 305 1.60 2.08 -1.56
C GLN A 305 1.20 1.55 -0.16
N VAL A 306 2.09 1.44 0.83
CA VAL A 306 1.73 0.90 2.18
C VAL A 306 0.59 1.71 2.80
N ILE A 307 0.62 3.01 2.56
CA ILE A 307 -0.36 3.99 3.05
C ILE A 307 -1.66 3.88 2.25
N ASP A 308 -1.57 3.72 0.93
CA ASP A 308 -2.70 3.52 0.02
C ASP A 308 -3.47 2.23 0.34
N GLU A 309 -2.80 1.11 0.62
CA GLU A 309 -3.46 -0.16 1.04
C GLU A 309 -4.23 0.00 2.34
N ALA A 310 -3.61 0.71 3.30
CA ALA A 310 -4.20 0.98 4.59
C ALA A 310 -5.45 1.88 4.47
N PHE A 311 -5.40 2.89 3.61
CA PHE A 311 -6.55 3.76 3.36
C PHE A 311 -7.62 3.11 2.49
N GLU A 312 -7.25 2.27 1.53
CA GLU A 312 -8.17 1.40 0.80
C GLU A 312 -8.99 0.57 1.79
N TYR A 313 -8.32 -0.10 2.72
CA TYR A 313 -8.98 -0.90 3.74
C TYR A 313 -9.98 -0.08 4.57
N LEU A 314 -9.52 1.02 5.18
CA LEU A 314 -10.37 1.86 6.03
C LEU A 314 -11.55 2.48 5.26
N SER A 315 -11.33 2.87 4.00
CA SER A 315 -12.38 3.44 3.17
C SER A 315 -13.49 2.43 2.87
N VAL A 316 -13.13 1.16 2.65
CA VAL A 316 -14.08 0.07 2.38
C VAL A 316 -14.83 -0.36 3.64
N GLU A 317 -14.13 -0.50 4.78
CA GLU A 317 -14.71 -0.98 6.04
C GLU A 317 -15.74 0.01 6.61
N VAL A 318 -15.42 1.31 6.59
CA VAL A 318 -16.35 2.39 7.01
C VAL A 318 -17.40 2.67 5.93
N GLY A 319 -17.09 2.33 4.67
CA GLY A 319 -17.93 2.53 3.51
C GLY A 319 -18.99 1.47 3.25
N LYS A 320 -19.32 0.57 4.21
CA LYS A 320 -20.29 -0.56 4.14
C LYS A 320 -21.68 -0.21 3.57
N GLY A 321 -21.73 0.12 2.26
CA GLY A 321 -22.92 0.58 1.57
C GLY A 321 -22.71 0.75 0.06
N LYS A 322 -23.16 -0.24 -0.72
CA LYS A 322 -23.86 -0.16 -2.03
C LYS A 322 -23.38 0.82 -3.13
N LYS A 323 -22.18 1.41 -3.09
CA LYS A 323 -21.74 2.39 -4.11
C LYS A 323 -21.05 1.77 -5.34
N GLY A 324 -20.67 0.49 -5.31
CA GLY A 324 -19.98 -0.16 -6.43
C GLY A 324 -18.58 0.39 -6.70
N GLN A 325 -17.98 1.02 -5.68
CA GLN A 325 -16.60 1.50 -5.70
C GLN A 325 -15.67 0.33 -5.36
N TYR A 326 -14.71 0.07 -6.23
CA TYR A 326 -13.74 -1.02 -6.09
C TYR A 326 -12.36 -0.45 -6.32
N PHE A 327 -11.43 -0.74 -5.42
CA PHE A 327 -10.04 -0.38 -5.62
C PHE A 327 -9.42 -1.30 -6.67
N THR A 328 -8.57 -0.70 -7.51
CA THR A 328 -7.86 -1.43 -8.56
C THR A 328 -6.59 -2.04 -7.96
N PRO A 329 -6.39 -3.36 -8.00
CA PRO A 329 -5.16 -3.95 -7.50
C PRO A 329 -3.93 -3.38 -8.21
N ARG A 330 -2.84 -3.12 -7.48
CA ARG A 330 -1.65 -2.45 -8.02
C ARG A 330 -1.08 -3.11 -9.25
N HIS A 331 -1.01 -4.44 -9.25
CA HIS A 331 -0.45 -5.16 -10.39
C HIS A 331 -1.27 -4.97 -11.68
N VAL A 332 -2.57 -4.66 -11.55
CA VAL A 332 -3.44 -4.28 -12.68
C VAL A 332 -3.16 -2.85 -13.11
N ILE A 333 -2.96 -1.94 -12.16
CA ILE A 333 -2.58 -0.54 -12.42
C ILE A 333 -1.26 -0.50 -13.18
N ASP A 334 -0.23 -1.16 -12.66
CA ASP A 334 1.11 -1.23 -13.24
C ASP A 334 1.10 -1.82 -14.65
N MET A 335 0.31 -2.88 -14.88
CA MET A 335 0.13 -3.43 -16.22
C MET A 335 -0.45 -2.39 -17.18
N ALA A 336 -1.50 -1.68 -16.78
CA ALA A 336 -2.14 -0.68 -17.63
C ALA A 336 -1.21 0.50 -17.94
N VAL A 337 -0.50 1.00 -16.92
CA VAL A 337 0.50 2.06 -17.04
C VAL A 337 1.62 1.63 -17.97
N ARG A 338 2.20 0.42 -17.78
CA ARG A 338 3.26 -0.11 -18.65
C ARG A 338 2.79 -0.30 -20.10
N MET A 339 1.56 -0.74 -20.32
CA MET A 339 1.00 -0.91 -21.66
C MET A 339 0.79 0.44 -22.37
N LEU A 340 0.26 1.45 -21.68
CA LEU A 340 0.05 2.78 -22.29
C LEU A 340 1.31 3.64 -22.31
N ASN A 341 2.26 3.43 -21.40
CA ASN A 341 3.55 4.15 -21.33
C ASN A 341 3.40 5.67 -21.44
N PRO A 342 2.81 6.35 -20.44
CA PRO A 342 2.73 7.81 -20.42
C PRO A 342 4.13 8.44 -20.45
N GLY A 343 4.29 9.53 -21.20
CA GLY A 343 5.52 10.33 -21.29
C GLY A 343 5.49 11.60 -20.42
N ILE A 344 6.65 12.25 -20.31
CA ILE A 344 6.84 13.49 -19.53
C ILE A 344 6.10 14.71 -20.12
N ASP A 345 5.83 14.68 -21.42
CA ASP A 345 5.15 15.72 -22.20
C ASP A 345 3.66 15.44 -22.43
N GLU A 346 3.14 14.34 -21.86
CA GLU A 346 1.77 13.89 -22.05
C GLU A 346 0.88 14.18 -20.84
N TYR A 347 -0.33 14.67 -21.09
CA TYR A 347 -1.30 14.92 -20.03
C TYR A 347 -2.05 13.64 -19.65
N LEU A 348 -1.90 13.22 -18.39
CA LEU A 348 -2.54 12.04 -17.80
C LEU A 348 -3.79 12.43 -17.00
N VAL A 349 -4.87 11.67 -17.15
CA VAL A 349 -6.08 11.84 -16.32
C VAL A 349 -6.69 10.52 -15.85
N ASP A 350 -7.19 10.50 -14.62
CA ASP A 350 -8.16 9.51 -14.16
C ASP A 350 -9.50 10.19 -13.82
N THR A 351 -10.56 9.77 -14.51
CA THR A 351 -11.91 10.34 -14.41
C THR A 351 -12.79 9.71 -13.31
N ALA A 352 -12.29 8.67 -12.64
CA ALA A 352 -12.94 7.99 -11.52
C ALA A 352 -11.84 7.50 -10.56
N ALA A 353 -11.10 8.47 -10.03
CA ALA A 353 -9.75 8.26 -9.54
C ALA A 353 -9.63 7.49 -8.22
N GLY A 354 -10.69 7.44 -7.40
CA GLY A 354 -10.61 6.88 -6.05
C GLY A 354 -9.46 7.53 -5.26
N SER A 355 -8.55 6.70 -4.73
CA SER A 355 -7.34 7.14 -4.02
C SER A 355 -6.19 7.58 -4.94
N CYS A 356 -6.42 7.73 -6.25
CA CYS A 356 -5.41 8.10 -7.25
C CYS A 356 -4.37 7.02 -7.58
N GLY A 357 -4.71 5.73 -7.46
CA GLY A 357 -3.79 4.64 -7.81
C GLY A 357 -3.20 4.75 -9.23
N PHE A 358 -4.03 4.99 -10.26
CA PHE A 358 -3.53 5.12 -11.64
C PHE A 358 -2.64 6.35 -11.86
N THR A 359 -3.00 7.50 -11.28
CA THR A 359 -2.21 8.73 -11.43
C THR A 359 -0.90 8.67 -10.66
N VAL A 360 -0.90 8.12 -9.44
CA VAL A 360 0.33 7.90 -8.66
C VAL A 360 1.29 6.93 -9.38
N HIS A 361 0.79 5.81 -9.89
CA HIS A 361 1.64 4.87 -10.63
C HIS A 361 2.09 5.43 -11.99
N GLY A 362 1.28 6.26 -12.65
CA GLY A 362 1.68 6.99 -13.84
C GLY A 362 2.80 7.99 -13.56
N ILE A 363 2.74 8.70 -12.42
CA ILE A 363 3.81 9.59 -11.95
C ILE A 363 5.11 8.80 -11.76
N PHE A 364 5.08 7.68 -11.04
CA PHE A 364 6.26 6.84 -10.82
C PHE A 364 6.86 6.28 -12.10
N HIS A 365 6.00 5.89 -13.04
CA HIS A 365 6.42 5.41 -14.35
C HIS A 365 7.24 6.48 -15.09
N VAL A 366 6.76 7.73 -15.11
CA VAL A 366 7.48 8.84 -15.78
C VAL A 366 8.73 9.25 -15.03
N TRP A 367 8.70 9.21 -13.70
CA TRP A 367 9.85 9.57 -12.89
C TRP A 367 10.98 8.55 -12.96
N GLY A 368 10.65 7.29 -13.27
CA GLY A 368 11.58 6.18 -13.23
C GLY A 368 12.07 5.87 -11.80
N ASN A 369 11.39 6.34 -10.76
CA ASN A 369 11.69 6.01 -9.37
C ASN A 369 10.48 6.25 -8.45
N GLU A 370 10.57 5.72 -7.23
CA GLU A 370 9.57 5.94 -6.17
C GLU A 370 9.87 7.20 -5.34
N PHE A 371 8.89 7.64 -4.53
CA PHE A 371 9.09 8.73 -3.59
C PHE A 371 10.20 8.43 -2.60
N THR A 372 11.16 9.35 -2.53
CA THR A 372 12.16 9.34 -1.47
C THR A 372 11.82 10.38 -0.40
N ALA A 373 12.37 10.20 0.80
CA ALA A 373 12.35 11.13 1.92
C ALA A 373 12.96 12.48 1.56
N SER A 374 13.67 12.51 0.43
CA SER A 374 14.18 13.74 -0.11
C SER A 374 13.11 14.62 -0.78
N GLY A 375 11.91 14.09 -1.01
CA GLY A 375 10.91 14.70 -1.87
C GLY A 375 11.31 14.61 -3.35
N PRO A 376 10.40 14.99 -4.25
CA PRO A 376 10.68 15.00 -5.68
C PRO A 376 11.70 16.09 -6.04
N GLU A 377 12.40 15.86 -7.15
CA GLU A 377 13.11 16.93 -7.84
C GLU A 377 12.13 17.99 -8.38
N LYS A 378 12.64 19.17 -8.72
CA LYS A 378 11.78 20.27 -9.19
C LYS A 378 10.97 19.87 -10.44
N TRP A 379 11.60 19.21 -11.41
CA TRP A 379 10.91 18.79 -12.64
C TRP A 379 9.87 17.69 -12.37
N GLN A 380 10.13 16.81 -11.40
CA GLN A 380 9.19 15.77 -10.97
C GLN A 380 7.94 16.41 -10.35
N ALA A 381 8.14 17.38 -9.45
CA ALA A 381 7.06 18.17 -8.87
C ALA A 381 6.28 18.96 -9.94
N ASP A 382 6.99 19.61 -10.87
CA ASP A 382 6.38 20.35 -11.97
C ASP A 382 5.56 19.42 -12.90
N TYR A 383 6.06 18.23 -13.23
CA TYR A 383 5.33 17.23 -14.00
C TYR A 383 4.04 16.81 -13.28
N ALA A 384 4.13 16.37 -12.02
CA ALA A 384 2.97 15.92 -11.26
C ALA A 384 1.92 17.04 -11.11
N GLY A 385 2.36 18.27 -10.82
CA GLY A 385 1.49 19.43 -10.61
C GLY A 385 0.93 20.06 -11.90
N GLN A 386 1.44 19.74 -13.08
CA GLN A 386 1.00 20.36 -14.35
C GLN A 386 0.44 19.37 -15.37
N MET A 387 0.89 18.12 -15.36
CA MET A 387 0.59 17.12 -16.39
C MET A 387 -0.42 16.07 -15.93
N VAL A 388 -0.55 15.85 -14.63
CA VAL A 388 -1.37 14.76 -14.06
C VAL A 388 -2.64 15.33 -13.42
N TYR A 389 -3.78 14.73 -13.71
CA TYR A 389 -5.10 15.17 -13.29
C TYR A 389 -5.94 14.01 -12.76
N ALA A 390 -6.82 14.28 -11.81
CA ALA A 390 -7.72 13.28 -11.26
C ALA A 390 -9.09 13.89 -10.91
N ILE A 391 -10.15 13.11 -11.10
CA ILE A 391 -11.52 13.48 -10.76
C ILE A 391 -12.16 12.32 -10.01
N ASP A 392 -12.75 12.60 -8.86
CA ASP A 392 -13.61 11.65 -8.16
C ASP A 392 -14.76 12.40 -7.44
N PHE A 393 -15.88 11.75 -7.20
CA PHE A 393 -17.02 12.37 -6.53
C PHE A 393 -17.00 12.17 -5.00
N ASP A 394 -16.27 11.15 -4.52
CA ASP A 394 -16.24 10.75 -3.12
C ASP A 394 -15.24 11.60 -2.32
N PRO A 395 -15.70 12.30 -1.27
CA PRO A 395 -14.86 13.24 -0.53
C PRO A 395 -13.71 12.55 0.22
N ARG A 396 -13.87 11.31 0.70
CA ARG A 396 -12.80 10.59 1.41
C ARG A 396 -11.71 10.16 0.44
N SER A 397 -12.12 9.63 -0.71
CA SER A 397 -11.21 9.25 -1.80
C SER A 397 -10.37 10.45 -2.27
N ILE A 398 -11.00 11.60 -2.49
CA ILE A 398 -10.32 12.86 -2.81
C ILE A 398 -9.35 13.28 -1.71
N LYS A 399 -9.71 13.10 -0.44
CA LYS A 399 -8.85 13.45 0.70
C LYS A 399 -7.57 12.62 0.71
N ILE A 400 -7.69 11.30 0.49
CA ILE A 400 -6.55 10.38 0.38
C ILE A 400 -5.69 10.75 -0.82
N ALA A 401 -6.31 10.89 -1.99
CA ALA A 401 -5.64 11.28 -3.22
C ALA A 401 -4.85 12.59 -3.05
N LYS A 402 -5.46 13.61 -2.44
CA LYS A 402 -4.79 14.88 -2.16
C LYS A 402 -3.60 14.71 -1.23
N ALA A 403 -3.74 13.92 -0.16
CA ALA A 403 -2.63 13.66 0.74
C ALA A 403 -1.48 12.93 0.03
N LEU A 404 -1.75 11.83 -0.67
CA LEU A 404 -0.74 11.06 -1.39
C LEU A 404 0.02 11.94 -2.38
N ASN A 405 -0.70 12.76 -3.16
CA ASN A 405 -0.12 13.66 -4.15
C ASN A 405 0.66 14.85 -3.54
N LEU A 406 0.22 15.40 -2.40
CA LEU A 406 0.94 16.47 -1.71
C LEU A 406 2.19 15.97 -1.00
N ILE A 407 2.14 14.76 -0.42
CA ILE A 407 3.30 14.08 0.16
C ILE A 407 4.31 13.75 -0.94
N ALA A 408 3.78 13.35 -2.10
CA ALA A 408 4.52 13.18 -3.34
C ALA A 408 5.21 14.46 -3.84
N GLY A 409 4.89 15.62 -3.27
CA GLY A 409 5.55 16.88 -3.56
C GLY A 409 5.12 17.52 -4.88
N ASP A 410 3.94 17.19 -5.39
CA ASP A 410 3.33 17.84 -6.56
C ASP A 410 3.11 19.35 -6.35
N GLY A 411 3.07 19.82 -5.10
CA GLY A 411 2.89 21.22 -4.69
C GLY A 411 1.52 21.82 -5.07
N ARG A 412 0.73 21.14 -5.90
CA ARG A 412 -0.60 21.52 -6.41
C ARG A 412 -1.34 20.25 -6.77
N THR A 413 -2.42 19.96 -6.05
CA THR A 413 -3.20 18.77 -6.34
C THR A 413 -4.23 19.07 -7.44
N ASN A 414 -3.96 18.63 -8.67
CA ASN A 414 -4.95 18.61 -9.76
C ASN A 414 -6.00 17.49 -9.56
N VAL A 415 -6.47 17.32 -8.33
CA VAL A 415 -7.44 16.32 -7.90
C VAL A 415 -8.72 17.06 -7.54
N TYR A 416 -9.75 16.89 -8.38
CA TYR A 416 -10.99 17.65 -8.28
C TYR A 416 -12.16 16.78 -7.82
N ARG A 417 -12.93 17.31 -6.86
CA ARG A 417 -14.15 16.67 -6.39
C ARG A 417 -15.32 16.99 -7.32
N ALA A 418 -15.70 16.06 -8.18
CA ALA A 418 -16.82 16.26 -9.11
C ALA A 418 -17.45 14.95 -9.59
N ASN A 419 -18.72 15.02 -9.99
CA ASN A 419 -19.35 13.94 -10.75
C ASN A 419 -18.95 14.06 -12.22
N THR A 420 -18.06 13.19 -12.70
CA THR A 420 -17.54 13.22 -14.08
C THR A 420 -18.65 13.12 -15.13
N LEU A 421 -19.76 12.44 -14.83
CA LEU A 421 -20.91 12.31 -15.74
C LEU A 421 -21.85 13.53 -15.74
N ASP A 422 -21.65 14.50 -14.84
CA ASP A 422 -22.50 15.69 -14.72
C ASP A 422 -21.69 16.98 -14.64
N PRO A 423 -21.13 17.47 -15.77
CA PRO A 423 -20.30 18.68 -15.80
C PRO A 423 -21.03 19.96 -15.39
N ALA A 424 -22.35 19.99 -15.52
CA ALA A 424 -23.17 21.14 -15.15
C ALA A 424 -23.12 21.43 -13.64
N SER A 425 -22.98 20.39 -12.80
CA SER A 425 -22.91 20.50 -11.34
C SER A 425 -21.50 20.73 -10.80
N TRP A 426 -20.49 20.84 -11.66
CA TRP A 426 -19.11 21.09 -11.24
C TRP A 426 -18.97 22.44 -10.53
N SER A 427 -18.21 22.43 -9.44
CA SER A 427 -17.83 23.66 -8.72
C SER A 427 -16.96 24.57 -9.58
N ASP A 428 -16.92 25.85 -9.25
CA ASP A 428 -16.04 26.81 -9.94
C ASP A 428 -14.56 26.41 -9.83
N GLU A 429 -14.14 25.86 -8.70
CA GLU A 429 -12.79 25.29 -8.51
C GLU A 429 -12.48 24.22 -9.56
N THR A 430 -13.39 23.26 -9.77
CA THR A 430 -13.23 22.19 -10.76
C THR A 430 -13.20 22.75 -12.17
N LYS A 431 -14.13 23.66 -12.49
CA LYS A 431 -14.23 24.28 -13.82
C LYS A 431 -12.98 25.07 -14.16
N VAL A 432 -12.46 25.85 -13.21
CA VAL A 432 -11.23 26.64 -13.37
C VAL A 432 -10.02 25.72 -13.49
N GLY A 433 -9.92 24.69 -12.64
CA GLY A 433 -8.80 23.75 -12.65
C GLY A 433 -8.65 22.97 -13.94
N LEU A 434 -9.77 22.55 -14.55
CA LEU A 434 -9.78 21.82 -15.82
C LEU A 434 -9.86 22.72 -17.06
N ARG A 435 -10.06 24.04 -16.89
CA ARG A 435 -10.26 24.99 -18.00
C ARG A 435 -9.15 24.94 -19.04
N ASN A 436 -7.91 24.81 -18.59
CA ASN A 436 -6.74 24.79 -19.48
C ASN A 436 -6.69 23.53 -20.34
N ARG A 437 -7.40 22.46 -19.97
CA ARG A 437 -7.48 21.20 -20.72
C ARG A 437 -8.75 21.09 -21.56
N LEU A 438 -9.65 22.08 -21.49
CA LEU A 438 -10.84 22.07 -22.31
C LEU A 438 -10.47 22.29 -23.79
N ARG A 439 -10.93 21.41 -24.67
CA ARG A 439 -10.64 21.49 -26.10
C ARG A 439 -11.18 22.79 -26.69
N ARG A 440 -10.34 23.44 -27.47
CA ARG A 440 -10.67 24.67 -28.20
C ARG A 440 -10.88 24.39 -29.68
N PHE A 441 -11.80 25.14 -30.28
CA PHE A 441 -12.13 25.06 -31.70
C PHE A 441 -11.93 26.43 -32.35
N PRO A 442 -10.68 26.84 -32.65
CA PRO A 442 -10.40 28.17 -33.18
C PRO A 442 -11.13 28.45 -34.51
N ASP A 443 -11.34 27.40 -35.32
CA ASP A 443 -11.99 27.50 -36.63
C ASP A 443 -13.53 27.30 -36.57
N ASP A 444 -14.09 27.05 -35.39
CA ASP A 444 -15.54 26.87 -35.19
C ASP A 444 -15.98 27.50 -33.86
N ALA A 445 -16.29 28.80 -33.91
CA ALA A 445 -16.68 29.58 -32.74
C ALA A 445 -18.00 29.10 -32.10
N GLY A 446 -18.89 28.46 -32.86
CA GLY A 446 -20.13 27.90 -32.35
C GLY A 446 -19.86 26.69 -31.47
N ARG A 447 -19.07 25.74 -32.00
CA ARG A 447 -18.63 24.54 -31.28
C ARG A 447 -17.74 24.87 -30.09
N ASP A 448 -16.86 25.86 -30.22
CA ASP A 448 -16.03 26.35 -29.10
C ASP A 448 -16.89 26.90 -27.96
N ARG A 449 -17.89 27.72 -28.28
CA ARG A 449 -18.82 28.26 -27.28
C ARG A 449 -19.59 27.13 -26.60
N GLU A 450 -20.15 26.22 -27.38
CA GLU A 450 -20.88 25.07 -26.85
C GLU A 450 -20.01 24.23 -25.91
N ASN A 451 -18.76 23.94 -26.29
CA ASN A 451 -17.86 23.15 -25.44
C ASN A 451 -17.46 23.89 -24.15
N ARG A 452 -17.30 25.21 -24.20
CA ARG A 452 -17.05 26.04 -22.99
C ARG A 452 -18.21 26.06 -22.03
N GLU A 453 -19.44 25.96 -22.53
CA GLU A 453 -20.64 25.90 -21.70
C GLU A 453 -20.89 24.50 -21.16
N LYS A 454 -20.75 23.47 -22.00
CA LYS A 454 -21.08 22.07 -21.66
C LYS A 454 -19.94 21.29 -21.02
N LEU A 455 -18.69 21.75 -21.16
CA LEU A 455 -17.49 21.11 -20.61
C LEU A 455 -17.37 19.63 -20.98
N ARG A 456 -17.56 19.32 -22.28
CA ARG A 456 -17.61 17.95 -22.78
C ARG A 456 -16.24 17.45 -23.22
N LEU A 457 -15.61 18.16 -24.15
CA LEU A 457 -14.41 17.71 -24.86
C LEU A 457 -13.15 18.31 -24.23
N PHE A 458 -12.18 17.47 -23.88
CA PHE A 458 -10.89 17.85 -23.31
C PHE A 458 -9.72 17.34 -24.17
N ASP A 459 -8.52 17.83 -23.87
CA ASP A 459 -7.29 17.49 -24.58
C ASP A 459 -6.27 16.74 -23.70
N PHE A 460 -6.68 15.58 -23.16
CA PHE A 460 -5.77 14.65 -22.47
C PHE A 460 -5.15 13.63 -23.44
N ASP A 461 -3.89 13.29 -23.20
CA ASP A 461 -3.10 12.32 -23.97
C ASP A 461 -3.39 10.89 -23.54
N VAL A 462 -3.37 10.66 -22.23
CA VAL A 462 -3.47 9.35 -21.62
C VAL A 462 -4.58 9.36 -20.57
N LEU A 463 -5.47 8.37 -20.62
CA LEU A 463 -6.51 8.21 -19.62
C LEU A 463 -6.50 6.78 -19.06
N LEU A 464 -6.33 6.66 -17.75
CA LEU A 464 -6.32 5.37 -17.05
C LEU A 464 -7.38 5.44 -15.97
N THR A 465 -8.34 4.51 -15.97
CA THR A 465 -9.47 4.63 -15.03
C THR A 465 -10.20 3.32 -14.76
N ASN A 466 -10.79 3.24 -13.57
CA ASN A 466 -11.67 2.16 -13.13
C ASN A 466 -13.02 2.75 -12.67
N PRO A 467 -13.97 2.96 -13.59
CA PRO A 467 -15.26 3.54 -13.26
C PRO A 467 -16.14 2.58 -12.45
N PRO A 468 -17.12 3.07 -11.67
CA PRO A 468 -18.00 2.22 -10.89
C PRO A 468 -18.85 1.29 -11.77
N PHE A 469 -18.76 -0.02 -11.52
CA PHE A 469 -19.46 -1.05 -12.32
C PHE A 469 -20.92 -1.26 -11.93
N ALA A 470 -21.27 -0.96 -10.67
CA ALA A 470 -22.59 -1.24 -10.15
C ALA A 470 -23.48 0.00 -10.18
N GLY A 471 -24.74 -0.20 -10.52
CA GLY A 471 -25.79 0.81 -10.47
C GLY A 471 -26.07 1.50 -11.80
N ASP A 472 -27.32 1.91 -11.95
CA ASP A 472 -27.81 2.64 -13.12
C ASP A 472 -27.91 4.13 -12.81
N ILE A 473 -27.59 4.97 -13.80
CA ILE A 473 -28.02 6.37 -13.84
C ILE A 473 -29.46 6.40 -14.32
N LYS A 474 -30.32 7.09 -13.57
CA LYS A 474 -31.74 7.31 -13.90
C LYS A 474 -32.08 8.79 -14.16
N ASP A 475 -31.14 9.70 -13.89
CA ASP A 475 -31.32 11.12 -14.15
C ASP A 475 -31.30 11.38 -15.65
N THR A 476 -32.44 11.74 -16.21
CA THR A 476 -32.61 11.99 -17.64
C THR A 476 -31.78 13.15 -18.16
N ARG A 477 -31.41 14.11 -17.28
CA ARG A 477 -30.52 15.23 -17.62
C ARG A 477 -29.09 14.76 -17.87
N ILE A 478 -28.65 13.73 -17.15
CA ILE A 478 -27.34 13.11 -17.35
C ILE A 478 -27.39 12.21 -18.59
N ILE A 479 -28.39 11.31 -18.65
CA ILE A 479 -28.56 10.36 -19.76
C ILE A 479 -28.63 11.09 -21.11
N GLY A 480 -29.38 12.18 -21.21
CA GLY A 480 -29.57 12.93 -22.45
C GLY A 480 -28.32 13.61 -23.01
N GLN A 481 -27.18 13.52 -22.32
CA GLN A 481 -25.90 14.05 -22.78
C GLN A 481 -25.11 13.03 -23.62
N PHE A 482 -25.38 11.73 -23.49
CA PHE A 482 -24.51 10.66 -23.99
C PHE A 482 -25.18 9.84 -25.10
N ASP A 483 -24.60 9.81 -26.29
CA ASP A 483 -25.07 9.03 -27.44
C ASP A 483 -25.27 7.53 -27.13
N LEU A 484 -24.41 6.93 -26.30
CA LEU A 484 -24.54 5.53 -25.84
C LEU A 484 -25.85 5.28 -25.06
N ALA A 485 -26.47 6.31 -24.52
CA ALA A 485 -27.75 6.24 -23.86
C ALA A 485 -28.94 6.28 -24.83
N ARG A 486 -28.71 6.52 -26.13
CA ARG A 486 -29.74 6.61 -27.16
C ARG A 486 -30.05 5.22 -27.72
N LYS A 487 -31.35 4.91 -27.83
CA LYS A 487 -31.84 3.69 -28.49
C LYS A 487 -31.80 3.85 -30.01
N SER A 488 -31.85 2.73 -30.74
CA SER A 488 -31.94 2.71 -32.20
C SER A 488 -33.14 3.48 -32.76
N ASN A 489 -34.24 3.58 -32.01
CA ASN A 489 -35.43 4.36 -32.38
C ASN A 489 -35.30 5.87 -32.09
N GLY A 490 -34.11 6.36 -31.75
CA GLY A 490 -33.82 7.76 -31.49
C GLY A 490 -34.23 8.26 -30.10
N LYS A 491 -34.93 7.47 -29.28
CA LYS A 491 -35.33 7.83 -27.90
C LYS A 491 -34.23 7.53 -26.88
N TRP A 492 -34.19 8.30 -25.81
CA TRP A 492 -33.30 8.05 -24.68
C TRP A 492 -33.74 6.84 -23.85
N GLN A 493 -32.78 6.13 -23.27
CA GLN A 493 -33.05 5.10 -22.27
C GLN A 493 -33.48 5.73 -20.94
N ASN A 494 -34.33 5.05 -20.17
CA ASN A 494 -34.78 5.55 -18.86
C ASN A 494 -33.79 5.23 -17.73
N LYS A 495 -32.86 4.31 -18.00
CA LYS A 495 -31.79 3.92 -17.09
C LYS A 495 -30.62 3.38 -17.93
N VAL A 496 -29.39 3.73 -17.56
CA VAL A 496 -28.18 3.26 -18.25
C VAL A 496 -27.12 2.93 -17.20
N GLY A 497 -26.38 1.84 -17.41
CA GLY A 497 -25.26 1.47 -16.54
C GLY A 497 -24.22 2.59 -16.48
N ARG A 498 -23.68 2.87 -15.29
CA ARG A 498 -22.65 3.90 -15.09
C ARG A 498 -21.44 3.64 -15.97
N ASP A 499 -20.96 2.40 -15.95
CA ASP A 499 -19.84 1.90 -16.76
C ASP A 499 -20.00 2.23 -18.25
N VAL A 500 -21.21 2.11 -18.80
CA VAL A 500 -21.50 2.43 -20.21
C VAL A 500 -21.33 3.93 -20.49
N LEU A 501 -21.84 4.81 -19.63
CA LEU A 501 -21.70 6.26 -19.82
C LEU A 501 -20.25 6.73 -19.68
N PHE A 502 -19.47 6.08 -18.81
CA PHE A 502 -18.05 6.37 -18.66
C PHE A 502 -17.24 6.04 -19.92
N ILE A 503 -17.62 5.04 -20.73
CA ILE A 503 -16.95 4.76 -22.02
C ILE A 503 -16.97 6.00 -22.93
N GLU A 504 -18.15 6.58 -23.13
CA GLU A 504 -18.29 7.79 -23.94
C GLU A 504 -17.61 8.98 -23.27
N ARG A 505 -17.84 9.18 -21.97
CA ARG A 505 -17.24 10.30 -21.23
C ARG A 505 -15.72 10.31 -21.33
N ASN A 506 -15.08 9.15 -21.22
CA ASN A 506 -13.62 9.05 -21.25
C ASN A 506 -13.08 9.28 -22.67
N LEU A 507 -13.80 8.84 -23.70
CA LEU A 507 -13.48 9.20 -25.09
C LEU A 507 -13.61 10.71 -25.36
N GLU A 508 -14.52 11.43 -24.68
CA GLU A 508 -14.61 12.89 -24.76
C GLU A 508 -13.44 13.60 -24.08
N PHE A 509 -12.89 13.03 -23.01
CA PHE A 509 -11.72 13.56 -22.32
C PHE A 509 -10.43 13.45 -23.16
N LEU A 510 -10.33 12.43 -24.02
CA LEU A 510 -9.17 12.22 -24.87
C LEU A 510 -9.12 13.18 -26.07
N LYS A 511 -7.92 13.73 -26.32
CA LYS A 511 -7.58 14.37 -27.59
C LYS A 511 -7.56 13.39 -28.76
N PRO A 512 -7.73 13.82 -30.02
CA PRO A 512 -7.53 12.94 -31.17
C PRO A 512 -6.15 12.28 -31.06
N GLY A 513 -6.09 10.96 -31.22
CA GLY A 513 -4.85 10.19 -31.09
C GLY A 513 -4.48 9.79 -29.66
N GLY A 514 -5.12 10.40 -28.65
CA GLY A 514 -4.96 10.03 -27.26
C GLY A 514 -5.43 8.61 -26.99
N ARG A 515 -4.89 7.99 -25.93
CA ARG A 515 -5.09 6.57 -25.61
C ARG A 515 -5.60 6.37 -24.20
N MET A 516 -6.39 5.32 -23.99
CA MET A 516 -6.91 5.00 -22.67
C MET A 516 -6.93 3.51 -22.35
N ALA A 517 -6.93 3.22 -21.05
CA ALA A 517 -7.28 1.92 -20.50
C ALA A 517 -8.44 2.12 -19.52
N ILE A 518 -9.52 1.38 -19.74
CA ILE A 518 -10.72 1.42 -18.91
C ILE A 518 -11.04 0.02 -18.41
N VAL A 519 -11.20 -0.12 -17.09
CA VAL A 519 -11.70 -1.37 -16.50
C VAL A 519 -13.21 -1.45 -16.72
N LEU A 520 -13.70 -2.58 -17.23
CA LEU A 520 -15.13 -2.81 -17.48
C LEU A 520 -15.54 -4.23 -17.08
N PRO A 521 -16.82 -4.48 -16.78
CA PRO A 521 -17.34 -5.85 -16.68
C PRO A 521 -17.11 -6.59 -18.01
N GLN A 522 -16.63 -7.83 -17.94
CA GLN A 522 -16.32 -8.61 -19.15
C GLN A 522 -17.54 -8.75 -20.09
N GLY A 523 -18.75 -8.73 -19.53
CA GLY A 523 -20.03 -8.73 -20.26
C GLY A 523 -20.10 -7.71 -21.40
N ARG A 524 -19.51 -6.51 -21.22
CA ARG A 524 -19.52 -5.45 -22.24
C ARG A 524 -18.81 -5.86 -23.53
N MET A 525 -17.83 -6.75 -23.40
CA MET A 525 -16.99 -7.19 -24.53
C MET A 525 -17.57 -8.40 -25.27
N ASN A 526 -18.42 -9.21 -24.63
CA ASN A 526 -18.87 -10.49 -25.21
C ASN A 526 -20.41 -10.64 -25.33
N ASN A 527 -21.21 -9.88 -24.61
CA ASN A 527 -22.67 -10.00 -24.70
C ASN A 527 -23.17 -9.50 -26.07
N THR A 528 -24.09 -10.26 -26.68
CA THR A 528 -24.73 -9.88 -27.95
C THR A 528 -25.56 -8.60 -27.82
N THR A 529 -26.23 -8.41 -26.67
CA THR A 529 -27.04 -7.21 -26.39
C THR A 529 -26.21 -5.92 -26.31
N ASP A 530 -24.92 -6.04 -26.02
CA ASP A 530 -24.00 -4.92 -25.83
C ASP A 530 -23.22 -4.59 -27.12
N ALA A 531 -23.59 -5.18 -28.27
CA ALA A 531 -22.93 -4.93 -29.55
C ALA A 531 -22.93 -3.44 -29.95
N TYR A 532 -23.97 -2.68 -29.58
CA TYR A 532 -24.05 -1.25 -29.84
C TYR A 532 -22.91 -0.46 -29.16
N ILE A 533 -22.42 -0.92 -28.01
CA ILE A 533 -21.29 -0.31 -27.29
C ILE A 533 -20.01 -0.52 -28.10
N ARG A 534 -19.79 -1.74 -28.60
CA ARG A 534 -18.60 -2.08 -29.41
C ARG A 534 -18.58 -1.32 -30.73
N ASN A 535 -19.74 -1.20 -31.38
CA ASN A 535 -19.88 -0.40 -32.62
C ASN A 535 -19.58 1.07 -32.33
N PHE A 536 -20.15 1.63 -31.26
CA PHE A 536 -19.88 3.01 -30.85
C PHE A 536 -18.39 3.29 -30.60
N ILE A 537 -17.69 2.34 -29.96
CA ILE A 537 -16.25 2.41 -29.73
C ILE A 537 -15.49 2.37 -31.06
N ALA A 538 -15.76 1.38 -31.91
CA ALA A 538 -15.08 1.23 -33.20
C ALA A 538 -15.24 2.46 -34.11
N ASP A 539 -16.38 3.16 -34.00
CA ASP A 539 -16.61 4.41 -34.72
C ASP A 539 -15.75 5.59 -34.26
N ARG A 540 -15.19 5.55 -33.04
CA ARG A 540 -14.50 6.68 -32.42
C ARG A 540 -13.04 6.39 -32.05
N ALA A 541 -12.69 5.13 -31.88
CA ALA A 541 -11.36 4.70 -31.47
C ALA A 541 -11.00 3.32 -32.03
N ARG A 542 -9.69 3.12 -32.21
CA ARG A 542 -9.07 1.82 -32.43
C ARG A 542 -9.09 1.02 -31.13
N ILE A 543 -9.50 -0.24 -31.19
CA ILE A 543 -9.29 -1.18 -30.09
C ILE A 543 -7.86 -1.70 -30.16
N LEU A 544 -7.03 -1.34 -29.18
CA LEU A 544 -5.64 -1.80 -29.11
C LEU A 544 -5.56 -3.19 -28.49
N ALA A 545 -6.24 -3.38 -27.35
CA ALA A 545 -6.21 -4.63 -26.61
C ALA A 545 -7.46 -4.86 -25.76
N VAL A 546 -7.76 -6.13 -25.52
CA VAL A 546 -8.75 -6.59 -24.53
C VAL A 546 -8.08 -7.62 -23.62
N VAL A 547 -7.88 -7.25 -22.36
CA VAL A 547 -7.23 -8.09 -21.35
C VAL A 547 -8.26 -8.58 -20.36
N GLY A 548 -8.61 -9.87 -20.42
CA GLY A 548 -9.50 -10.51 -19.45
C GLY A 548 -8.79 -10.77 -18.13
N LEU A 549 -9.29 -10.21 -17.04
CA LEU A 549 -8.69 -10.43 -15.72
C LEU A 549 -9.20 -11.74 -15.08
N HIS A 550 -8.41 -12.26 -14.15
CA HIS A 550 -8.77 -13.44 -13.36
C HIS A 550 -9.97 -13.11 -12.44
N GLY A 551 -10.84 -14.09 -12.18
CA GLY A 551 -12.07 -13.87 -11.39
C GLY A 551 -11.85 -13.48 -9.93
N ASN A 552 -10.64 -13.67 -9.40
CA ASN A 552 -10.28 -13.27 -8.04
C ASN A 552 -9.63 -11.87 -7.96
N THR A 553 -9.32 -11.22 -9.08
CA THR A 553 -8.55 -9.96 -9.08
C THR A 553 -9.20 -8.88 -8.21
N PHE A 554 -10.52 -8.73 -8.27
CA PHE A 554 -11.27 -7.72 -7.49
C PHE A 554 -11.93 -8.26 -6.21
N LYS A 555 -11.56 -9.47 -5.77
CA LYS A 555 -12.02 -9.98 -4.47
C LYS A 555 -11.29 -9.26 -3.31
N PRO A 556 -11.92 -9.19 -2.12
CA PRO A 556 -13.25 -9.70 -1.77
C PRO A 556 -14.42 -8.82 -2.26
N HIS A 557 -14.15 -7.67 -2.88
CA HIS A 557 -15.17 -6.67 -3.14
C HIS A 557 -16.20 -7.09 -4.21
N THR A 558 -15.77 -7.79 -5.26
CA THR A 558 -16.68 -8.34 -6.26
C THR A 558 -16.13 -9.62 -6.90
N GLY A 559 -17.04 -10.54 -7.21
CA GLY A 559 -16.76 -11.73 -8.03
C GLY A 559 -17.03 -11.53 -9.52
N THR A 560 -17.48 -10.34 -9.94
CA THR A 560 -17.70 -10.03 -11.36
C THR A 560 -16.38 -10.11 -12.11
N LYS A 561 -16.33 -10.94 -13.16
CA LYS A 561 -15.17 -11.01 -14.04
C LYS A 561 -15.07 -9.72 -14.85
N THR A 562 -13.91 -9.08 -14.81
CA THR A 562 -13.63 -7.80 -15.46
C THR A 562 -12.62 -7.95 -16.59
N SER A 563 -12.53 -6.94 -17.43
CA SER A 563 -11.52 -6.82 -18.47
C SER A 563 -11.02 -5.39 -18.54
N LEU A 564 -9.74 -5.21 -18.89
CA LEU A 564 -9.22 -3.91 -19.30
C LEU A 564 -9.33 -3.79 -20.81
N LEU A 565 -9.99 -2.71 -21.23
CA LEU A 565 -10.12 -2.33 -22.63
C LEU A 565 -9.15 -1.18 -22.92
N PHE A 566 -8.25 -1.39 -23.87
CA PHE A 566 -7.27 -0.40 -24.32
C PHE A 566 -7.70 0.18 -25.65
N LEU A 567 -7.83 1.50 -25.73
CA LEU A 567 -8.32 2.22 -26.90
C LEU A 567 -7.35 3.34 -27.30
N GLN A 568 -7.28 3.64 -28.59
CA GLN A 568 -6.65 4.87 -29.10
C GLN A 568 -7.62 5.60 -30.01
N LYS A 569 -7.92 6.86 -29.70
CA LYS A 569 -8.89 7.66 -30.46
C LYS A 569 -8.38 7.86 -31.88
N TRP A 570 -9.26 7.74 -32.87
CA TRP A 570 -8.90 7.97 -34.26
C TRP A 570 -8.35 9.40 -34.45
N ASN A 571 -7.32 9.51 -35.29
CA ASN A 571 -6.69 10.75 -35.67
C ASN A 571 -6.07 10.61 -37.06
N ASP A 572 -6.80 11.12 -38.04
CA ASP A 572 -6.44 11.11 -39.46
C ASP A 572 -5.54 12.29 -39.85
N ASP A 573 -5.19 13.18 -38.91
CA ASP A 573 -4.32 14.32 -39.20
C ASP A 573 -2.89 13.83 -39.51
N PRO A 574 -2.40 13.97 -40.76
CA PRO A 574 -1.05 13.54 -41.10
C PRO A 574 0.02 14.39 -40.40
N LYS A 575 -0.33 15.58 -39.90
CA LYS A 575 0.57 16.47 -39.15
C LYS A 575 0.61 16.16 -37.66
N ALA A 576 -0.24 15.24 -37.18
CA ALA A 576 -0.19 14.82 -35.78
C ALA A 576 1.18 14.20 -35.45
N PRO A 577 1.72 14.46 -34.24
CA PRO A 577 2.92 13.77 -33.74
C PRO A 577 2.77 12.25 -33.84
N PRO A 578 3.85 11.48 -34.08
CA PRO A 578 3.79 10.02 -34.24
C PRO A 578 3.01 9.30 -33.14
N ARG A 579 3.22 9.67 -31.86
CA ARG A 579 2.50 9.11 -30.69
C ARG A 579 0.98 9.32 -30.72
N LEU A 580 0.50 10.32 -31.45
CA LEU A 580 -0.93 10.66 -31.60
C LEU A 580 -1.48 10.30 -32.97
N ARG A 581 -0.68 9.75 -33.88
CA ARG A 581 -1.15 9.35 -35.20
C ARG A 581 -1.87 8.01 -35.09
N CYS A 582 -3.15 7.98 -35.44
CA CYS A 582 -3.95 6.76 -35.43
C CYS A 582 -5.03 6.86 -36.52
N PRO A 583 -4.66 6.70 -37.81
CA PRO A 583 -5.60 6.83 -38.90
C PRO A 583 -6.71 5.78 -38.79
N ARG A 584 -7.94 6.17 -39.13
CA ARG A 584 -9.08 5.27 -39.13
C ARG A 584 -8.90 4.23 -40.23
N VAL A 585 -9.01 2.97 -39.81
CA VAL A 585 -9.01 1.79 -40.69
C VAL A 585 -10.15 0.87 -40.30
N ASP A 586 -10.76 0.21 -41.29
CA ASP A 586 -11.91 -0.67 -41.06
C ASP A 586 -11.49 -2.02 -40.47
N ASP A 587 -10.31 -2.53 -40.85
CA ASP A 587 -9.74 -3.78 -40.35
C ASP A 587 -8.37 -3.53 -39.72
N TYR A 588 -8.16 -4.10 -38.55
CA TYR A 588 -6.93 -3.99 -37.78
C TYR A 588 -6.82 -5.12 -36.75
N PRO A 589 -5.59 -5.58 -36.44
CA PRO A 589 -5.41 -6.61 -35.43
C PRO A 589 -5.62 -6.01 -34.02
N ILE A 590 -6.18 -6.83 -33.13
CA ILE A 590 -6.44 -6.51 -31.73
C ILE A 590 -5.68 -7.50 -30.85
N PHE A 591 -4.99 -7.00 -29.83
CA PHE A 591 -4.30 -7.86 -28.87
C PHE A 591 -5.26 -8.42 -27.82
N PHE A 592 -5.44 -9.73 -27.78
CA PHE A 592 -6.23 -10.41 -26.75
C PHE A 592 -5.32 -11.16 -25.78
N ALA A 593 -5.57 -10.98 -24.47
CA ALA A 593 -4.89 -11.72 -23.42
C ALA A 593 -5.83 -12.06 -22.27
N VAL A 594 -5.51 -13.10 -21.52
CA VAL A 594 -6.25 -13.51 -20.31
C VAL A 594 -5.25 -13.75 -19.20
N SER A 595 -5.51 -13.13 -18.04
CA SER A 595 -4.77 -13.42 -16.82
C SER A 595 -5.22 -14.74 -16.22
N HIS A 596 -4.27 -15.64 -16.03
CA HIS A 596 -4.42 -16.91 -15.36
C HIS A 596 -4.06 -16.83 -13.88
N ARG A 597 -3.40 -15.75 -13.44
CA ARG A 597 -3.04 -15.52 -12.03
C ARG A 597 -3.50 -14.16 -11.55
N GLY A 598 -4.57 -14.17 -10.76
CA GLY A 598 -5.18 -12.95 -10.25
C GLY A 598 -4.40 -12.23 -9.14
N GLY A 599 -3.34 -12.83 -8.61
CA GLY A 599 -2.62 -12.33 -7.43
C GLY A 599 -3.37 -12.50 -6.10
N LYS A 600 -4.60 -13.04 -6.14
CA LYS A 600 -5.47 -13.26 -4.98
C LYS A 600 -6.12 -14.63 -5.01
N ASP A 601 -6.34 -15.18 -3.82
CA ASP A 601 -7.07 -16.43 -3.61
C ASP A 601 -8.59 -16.23 -3.69
N THR A 602 -9.34 -17.28 -3.37
CA THR A 602 -10.81 -17.23 -3.43
C THR A 602 -11.46 -16.38 -2.34
N SER A 603 -10.78 -16.13 -1.22
CA SER A 603 -11.20 -15.20 -0.16
C SER A 603 -10.89 -13.74 -0.51
N GLY A 604 -9.98 -13.50 -1.45
CA GLY A 604 -9.52 -12.16 -1.81
C GLY A 604 -8.24 -11.74 -1.10
N GLU A 605 -7.58 -12.67 -0.41
CA GLU A 605 -6.27 -12.44 0.19
C GLU A 605 -5.18 -12.58 -0.88
N TYR A 606 -4.13 -11.77 -0.78
CA TYR A 606 -3.04 -11.79 -1.74
C TYR A 606 -2.22 -13.08 -1.64
N ILE A 607 -1.86 -13.63 -2.80
CA ILE A 607 -0.93 -14.75 -2.92
C ILE A 607 0.44 -14.16 -3.24
N TYR A 608 1.41 -14.37 -2.36
CA TYR A 608 2.77 -13.87 -2.51
C TYR A 608 3.72 -14.96 -3.01
N LEU A 609 4.74 -14.56 -3.76
CA LEU A 609 5.88 -15.41 -4.07
C LEU A 609 6.66 -15.71 -2.79
N ALA A 610 7.30 -16.87 -2.73
CA ALA A 610 8.09 -17.31 -1.61
C ALA A 610 9.41 -17.97 -2.06
N ASP A 611 10.40 -18.00 -1.19
CA ASP A 611 11.65 -18.76 -1.37
C ASP A 611 11.48 -20.25 -1.05
N ASP A 612 12.56 -21.04 -1.19
CA ASP A 612 12.56 -22.49 -0.93
C ASP A 612 12.19 -22.86 0.52
N ALA A 613 12.32 -21.91 1.47
CA ALA A 613 11.95 -22.09 2.87
C ALA A 613 10.51 -21.61 3.16
N GLY A 614 9.76 -21.20 2.13
CA GLY A 614 8.38 -20.71 2.27
C GLY A 614 8.30 -19.28 2.83
N ARG A 615 9.41 -18.54 2.90
CA ARG A 615 9.42 -17.14 3.32
C ARG A 615 9.01 -16.24 2.16
N ARG A 616 8.20 -15.22 2.43
CA ARG A 616 7.75 -14.28 1.39
C ARG A 616 8.94 -13.63 0.69
N LEU A 617 8.88 -13.56 -0.63
CA LEU A 617 9.78 -12.74 -1.40
C LEU A 617 9.35 -11.29 -1.30
N TYR A 618 10.35 -10.44 -1.10
CA TYR A 618 10.20 -9.00 -1.13
C TYR A 618 10.96 -8.44 -2.33
N ASP A 619 10.44 -7.38 -2.94
CA ASP A 619 11.15 -6.65 -3.98
C ASP A 619 12.33 -5.84 -3.40
N LEU A 620 13.00 -5.03 -4.21
CA LEU A 620 14.13 -4.22 -3.73
C LEU A 620 13.70 -3.02 -2.90
N HIS A 621 12.42 -2.70 -2.80
CA HIS A 621 11.89 -1.68 -1.89
C HIS A 621 11.37 -2.30 -0.57
N GLY A 622 11.40 -3.63 -0.44
CA GLY A 622 10.93 -4.33 0.74
C GLY A 622 9.43 -4.60 0.72
N HIS A 623 8.81 -4.67 -0.46
CA HIS A 623 7.40 -4.99 -0.63
C HIS A 623 7.18 -6.47 -0.98
N PRO A 624 6.20 -7.15 -0.37
CA PRO A 624 5.85 -8.51 -0.75
C PRO A 624 5.50 -8.62 -2.24
N MET A 625 6.15 -9.54 -2.96
CA MET A 625 5.90 -9.76 -4.38
C MET A 625 4.67 -10.64 -4.59
N VAL A 626 3.64 -10.11 -5.26
CA VAL A 626 2.38 -10.82 -5.55
C VAL A 626 2.54 -11.78 -6.74
N ASP A 627 2.02 -13.00 -6.63
CA ASP A 627 2.05 -14.00 -7.70
C ASP A 627 1.00 -13.71 -8.79
N HIS A 628 1.39 -12.99 -9.84
CA HIS A 628 0.56 -12.68 -11.00
C HIS A 628 1.29 -12.81 -12.35
N ASP A 629 0.55 -12.74 -13.46
CA ASP A 629 1.05 -12.83 -14.85
C ASP A 629 0.85 -11.55 -15.69
N LEU A 630 0.50 -10.44 -15.05
CA LEU A 630 0.18 -9.18 -15.73
C LEU A 630 1.40 -8.45 -16.35
N PHE A 631 2.55 -8.47 -15.69
CA PHE A 631 3.84 -7.95 -16.19
C PHE A 631 5.00 -8.82 -15.70
N ASN A 632 6.16 -8.72 -16.36
CA ASN A 632 7.33 -9.52 -16.04
C ASN A 632 7.94 -9.12 -14.68
N LEU A 633 7.80 -10.00 -13.68
CA LEU A 633 8.31 -9.76 -12.32
C LEU A 633 9.84 -9.79 -12.22
N ARG A 634 10.54 -10.52 -13.09
CA ARG A 634 12.02 -10.50 -13.13
C ARG A 634 12.54 -9.19 -13.72
N GLY A 635 11.91 -8.74 -14.81
CA GLY A 635 12.14 -7.43 -15.41
C GLY A 635 11.88 -6.32 -14.40
N TYR A 636 10.75 -6.38 -13.69
CA TYR A 636 10.43 -5.45 -12.61
C TYR A 636 11.53 -5.35 -11.55
N LEU A 637 12.09 -6.47 -11.09
CA LEU A 637 13.23 -6.44 -10.14
C LEU A 637 14.50 -5.87 -10.76
N ALA A 638 14.73 -6.12 -12.05
CA ALA A 638 15.88 -5.57 -12.78
C ALA A 638 15.77 -4.05 -12.93
N ASP A 639 14.58 -3.55 -13.31
CA ASP A 639 14.26 -2.12 -13.37
C ASP A 639 14.55 -1.45 -12.01
N GLN A 640 14.02 -2.03 -10.92
CA GLN A 640 14.27 -1.53 -9.57
C GLN A 640 15.76 -1.53 -9.21
N ARG A 641 16.52 -2.56 -9.61
CA ARG A 641 17.96 -2.63 -9.34
C ARG A 641 18.65 -1.45 -10.01
N GLU A 642 18.39 -1.23 -11.29
CA GLU A 642 19.02 -0.16 -12.06
C GLU A 642 18.69 1.22 -11.46
N GLN A 643 17.41 1.46 -11.15
CA GLN A 643 16.95 2.71 -10.52
C GLN A 643 17.60 2.96 -9.16
N ARG A 644 17.71 1.92 -8.33
CA ARG A 644 18.35 2.05 -7.01
C ARG A 644 19.85 2.25 -7.13
N LEU A 645 20.51 1.62 -8.09
CA LEU A 645 21.93 1.81 -8.34
C LEU A 645 22.25 3.22 -8.85
N SER A 646 21.41 3.79 -9.70
CA SER A 646 21.57 5.16 -10.20
C SER A 646 21.35 6.21 -9.11
N ALA A 647 20.44 5.94 -8.16
CA ALA A 647 20.18 6.81 -7.02
C ALA A 647 21.13 6.61 -5.82
N ALA A 648 21.96 5.57 -5.81
CA ALA A 648 22.80 5.22 -4.66
C ALA A 648 23.88 6.28 -4.39
N GLY A 649 23.91 6.80 -3.16
CA GLY A 649 24.82 7.88 -2.76
C GLY A 649 26.21 7.41 -2.31
N SER A 650 26.43 6.10 -2.20
CA SER A 650 27.70 5.52 -1.74
C SER A 650 27.96 4.13 -2.32
N GLU A 651 29.23 3.72 -2.38
CA GLU A 651 29.60 2.39 -2.87
C GLU A 651 29.06 1.27 -1.97
N ARG A 652 29.05 1.49 -0.65
CA ARG A 652 28.46 0.55 0.33
C ARG A 652 26.97 0.33 0.08
N GLU A 653 26.25 1.37 -0.36
CA GLU A 653 24.83 1.26 -0.70
C GLU A 653 24.63 0.46 -1.99
N LYS A 654 25.47 0.67 -3.00
CA LYS A 654 25.46 -0.14 -4.24
C LYS A 654 25.73 -1.62 -3.95
N GLU A 655 26.74 -1.92 -3.15
CA GLU A 655 27.04 -3.30 -2.72
C GLU A 655 25.86 -3.95 -1.99
N LYS A 656 25.15 -3.20 -1.14
CA LYS A 656 23.93 -3.68 -0.48
C LYS A 656 22.84 -3.99 -1.51
N ILE A 657 22.57 -3.09 -2.46
CA ILE A 657 21.56 -3.30 -3.51
C ILE A 657 21.87 -4.55 -4.33
N GLU A 658 23.13 -4.72 -4.74
CA GLU A 658 23.56 -5.89 -5.51
C GLU A 658 23.41 -7.19 -4.72
N ARG A 659 23.79 -7.18 -3.44
CA ARG A 659 23.60 -8.32 -2.55
C ARG A 659 22.12 -8.66 -2.37
N ASP A 660 21.28 -7.65 -2.17
CA ASP A 660 19.83 -7.83 -1.99
C ASP A 660 19.19 -8.35 -3.28
N TYR A 661 19.69 -7.99 -4.47
CA TYR A 661 19.19 -8.48 -5.75
C TYR A 661 19.66 -9.90 -6.08
N ARG A 662 20.95 -10.23 -5.87
CA ARG A 662 21.64 -11.41 -6.41
C ARG A 662 20.84 -12.70 -6.41
N ASP A 663 20.21 -13.04 -5.29
CA ASP A 663 19.52 -14.32 -5.11
C ASP A 663 18.01 -14.24 -5.38
N LYS A 664 17.42 -13.04 -5.52
CA LYS A 664 15.96 -12.89 -5.69
C LYS A 664 15.46 -13.42 -7.04
N PRO A 665 16.10 -13.13 -8.20
CA PRO A 665 15.60 -13.57 -9.51
C PRO A 665 15.39 -15.08 -9.63
N ARG A 666 16.16 -15.91 -8.90
CA ARG A 666 16.01 -17.37 -8.97
C ARG A 666 14.64 -17.86 -8.48
N PHE A 667 14.04 -17.13 -7.53
CA PHE A 667 12.75 -17.48 -6.93
C PHE A 667 11.56 -16.83 -7.66
N VAL A 668 11.82 -15.88 -8.56
CA VAL A 668 10.77 -15.24 -9.34
C VAL A 668 10.48 -16.08 -10.59
N PRO A 669 9.23 -16.46 -10.89
CA PRO A 669 8.93 -17.23 -12.09
C PRO A 669 9.31 -16.48 -13.36
N ASP A 670 10.02 -17.14 -14.28
CA ASP A 670 10.20 -16.64 -15.64
C ASP A 670 9.03 -17.12 -16.50
N ARG A 671 8.09 -16.22 -16.79
CA ARG A 671 6.86 -16.56 -17.51
C ARG A 671 6.45 -15.44 -18.46
N PRO A 672 5.75 -15.79 -19.57
CA PRO A 672 5.14 -14.79 -20.43
C PRO A 672 4.24 -13.85 -19.62
N ALA A 673 4.36 -12.56 -19.90
CA ALA A 673 3.64 -11.51 -19.22
C ALA A 673 2.86 -10.65 -20.20
N ILE A 674 1.67 -10.20 -19.78
CA ILE A 674 0.70 -9.55 -20.66
C ILE A 674 1.20 -8.19 -21.14
N ALA A 675 1.66 -7.32 -20.24
CA ALA A 675 2.15 -5.99 -20.60
C ALA A 675 3.33 -6.08 -21.59
N ASP A 676 4.32 -6.92 -21.29
CA ASP A 676 5.50 -7.15 -22.14
C ASP A 676 5.12 -7.73 -23.51
N GLY A 677 4.15 -8.66 -23.53
CA GLY A 677 3.60 -9.22 -24.76
C GLY A 677 2.93 -8.16 -25.63
N PHE A 678 2.12 -7.28 -25.01
CA PHE A 678 1.49 -6.16 -25.70
C PHE A 678 2.52 -5.18 -26.24
N ARG A 679 3.55 -4.82 -25.45
CA ARG A 679 4.61 -3.89 -25.90
C ARG A 679 5.34 -4.42 -27.13
N ARG A 680 5.77 -5.69 -27.10
CA ARG A 680 6.40 -6.33 -28.26
C ARG A 680 5.47 -6.40 -29.46
N TRP A 681 4.19 -6.71 -29.25
CA TRP A 681 3.20 -6.73 -30.32
C TRP A 681 2.95 -5.33 -30.88
N GLY A 682 2.81 -4.32 -30.03
CA GLY A 682 2.58 -2.92 -30.39
C GLY A 682 3.73 -2.31 -31.19
N LYS A 683 4.99 -2.61 -30.83
CA LYS A 683 6.17 -2.27 -31.65
C LYS A 683 6.02 -2.82 -33.07
N LYS A 684 5.65 -4.09 -33.23
CA LYS A 684 5.38 -4.71 -34.56
C LYS A 684 4.18 -4.11 -35.29
N GLN A 685 3.24 -3.47 -34.59
CA GLN A 685 2.12 -2.75 -35.19
C GLN A 685 2.45 -1.29 -35.52
N GLY A 686 3.67 -0.82 -35.23
CA GLY A 686 4.08 0.57 -35.46
C GLY A 686 3.45 1.56 -34.47
N PHE A 687 3.06 1.12 -33.28
CA PHE A 687 2.56 2.03 -32.25
C PHE A 687 3.71 2.84 -31.66
N ALA A 688 3.84 4.11 -32.03
CA ALA A 688 4.94 4.98 -31.59
C ALA A 688 5.10 5.05 -30.06
N PHE A 689 4.01 5.02 -29.29
CA PHE A 689 4.07 4.99 -27.81
C PHE A 689 4.64 3.68 -27.24
N CYS A 690 4.85 2.65 -28.07
CA CYS A 690 5.47 1.37 -27.72
C CYS A 690 7.00 1.36 -27.85
N PHE A 691 7.60 2.39 -28.45
CA PHE A 691 9.06 2.56 -28.57
C PHE A 691 9.61 3.38 -27.41
N GLU A 692 10.87 3.14 -27.04
CA GLU A 692 11.61 4.00 -26.12
C GLU A 692 12.18 5.22 -26.86
N GLU A 693 12.45 6.30 -26.14
CA GLU A 693 13.00 7.52 -26.74
C GLU A 693 14.40 7.23 -27.33
N GLY A 694 14.50 7.33 -28.66
CA GLY A 694 15.74 7.03 -29.41
C GLY A 694 15.77 5.68 -30.13
N GLU A 695 14.75 4.82 -29.97
CA GLU A 695 14.64 3.56 -30.75
C GLU A 695 14.06 3.76 -32.17
N GLU A 696 13.70 4.99 -32.57
CA GLU A 696 12.94 5.27 -33.81
C GLU A 696 13.75 5.19 -35.12
N GLU A 697 15.04 4.80 -35.14
CA GLU A 697 15.88 4.97 -36.35
C GLU A 697 16.32 3.72 -37.14
N ASP A 698 16.07 2.47 -36.73
CA ASP A 698 16.71 1.32 -37.40
C ASP A 698 15.83 0.41 -38.28
N ASP A 699 14.51 0.64 -38.41
CA ASP A 699 13.61 -0.29 -39.13
C ASP A 699 13.03 0.25 -40.46
N GLU A 700 13.67 1.25 -41.08
CA GLU A 700 13.51 1.55 -42.53
C GLU A 700 14.65 0.91 -43.34
N GLY A 701 14.66 -0.42 -43.42
CA GLY A 701 15.64 -1.14 -44.22
C GLY A 701 15.37 -2.64 -44.33
N GLY A 702 14.37 -3.03 -45.13
CA GLY A 702 14.08 -4.43 -45.47
C GLY A 702 13.09 -4.59 -46.61
#